data_AF-A0A5E7V208-F1
#
_entry.id   AF-A0A5E7V208-F1
#
_cell.length_a   1.000
_cell.length_b   1.000
_cell.length_c   1.000
_cell.angle_alpha   90.00
_cell.angle_beta   90.00
_cell.angle_gamma   90.00
#
_symmetry.space_group_name_H-M   'P 1'
#
loop_
_entity.id
_entity.type
_entity.pdbx_description
1 polymer ?
#
loop_
_entity_poly.entity_id
_entity_poly.type
_entity_poly.pdbx_seq_one_letter_code
_entity_poly.pdbx_strand_id
1 'polypeptide(L)'
;MFRHSDGAVNIQAYFDKALDIRALINAQQLTLDTKDRWTTRPAMAGEQPSLVLGDTADTHAKSFRSVDAAVRSEFTGQPLGSLAAQLIHLEIMKPQLSHALSVGMRGEATLRELGGTLRNADWHIVDTVFNPDRPDRKSRPAIRGFHPDAFSLVLECSGEKDVMPLANCVLLTERGGLDVQHSGRAILWTPAAGLEVFKNVASARQQLNLRLQDADERLGLLENLTPAQQKIHRNYSLNTLRLIEGNVSQTLAQSGINLFLARCERVHDSKQSTPQKRTALQALTQTLIDTNLPRATLIAQAMSQRQTLPAWLGLAPVEEQQLHIELLEQYRNSVTDDKDYLHGIQTLEEYVRQTLKTLLKARFPEHTLDPDLIEITPNLALAGPAQTLVQFALNHANIAQGSGFRVSSTARQQLPATLDQAAVKQLLLSLNIQGDYGKLVTEALSGSAAIPRQLRFVQQLPWQLLQHAHGLKLQRHLSPSAFDLIFQVLDMPDAIARAAVAGANAIVKPLEMIKTAGATAVQALGLYLIGPGTGNQGPHILYAPYAPGSLFTEFMNEADVVAAINTPGAFQDLIIRRLPDSEQTSFKNLLKSSIGEVSEITLGSTSIAGNLLTQLYEDNTRLLPRMLASQSKANDQPDWEAIRHLFTSGIKLIVGHLPGKLAYVRFLWQAYEDFKDSAEGLQDHHWKRALQSFIAGAAQMVTLGKLSLEASPVSAATPSATEPVKVPLAEPQWSRIQPTAPTRTSLQYFEAPTVALKDLTRNTADGTYDDPASTLRYAPVAGKVYGVAKPGVVWQMEKAGVSGPSLRKTPGHQLVLDPDRHTVHFGKALSTMINEYVADREVRQSFNIELRGMRNIRAHDPVKALKIVRAIDTARYYAFNSLANLVQARRLERGTRLDGFFRAFFDVTDVNENLLDKIAKAIIPVCQALVDDKDELLGSDRFIVGSFRRAEDASTSAFVIDNDGRKHVHLTPKFFHPELDEYRGHLTEPFDIDDHARATILVHELSHIYADTIDMSYMEARRPFSDLISTLTHHGSNLKDRQALYQRRGLSMDTPRDELFARWSSSLRSWVSLDSIPAVKHIGKKILKITGCADMDAARTAFMDPANPDIRVDTMLHNADTLAHLIGQIGRVLDPVPPPTP
;
A
#
# COMPACT_ATOMS: atom_id res chain seq x y z
N MET A 1 -6.85 -28.11 -25.95
CA MET A 1 -7.65 -28.74 -24.87
C MET A 1 -7.13 -28.23 -23.54
N PHE A 2 -8.02 -27.95 -22.59
CA PHE A 2 -7.66 -27.53 -21.23
C PHE A 2 -7.64 -28.75 -20.31
N ARG A 3 -6.61 -28.87 -19.48
CA ARG A 3 -6.52 -29.94 -18.50
C ARG A 3 -6.87 -29.38 -17.12
N HIS A 4 -8.06 -29.74 -16.62
CA HIS A 4 -8.56 -29.26 -15.32
C HIS A 4 -7.66 -29.65 -14.12
N SER A 5 -6.81 -30.68 -14.26
CA SER A 5 -5.98 -31.18 -13.14
C SER A 5 -4.73 -30.34 -12.84
N ASP A 6 -4.18 -29.62 -13.81
CA ASP A 6 -2.93 -28.87 -13.67
C ASP A 6 -2.98 -27.47 -14.32
N GLY A 7 -4.11 -27.07 -14.92
CA GLY A 7 -4.28 -25.77 -15.57
C GLY A 7 -3.45 -25.59 -16.85
N ALA A 8 -2.81 -26.67 -17.35
CA ALA A 8 -1.93 -26.60 -18.50
C ALA A 8 -2.71 -26.58 -19.83
N VAL A 9 -2.31 -25.69 -20.73
CA VAL A 9 -2.82 -25.62 -22.12
C VAL A 9 -1.90 -26.43 -23.03
N ASN A 10 -2.39 -27.56 -23.56
CA ASN A 10 -1.63 -28.33 -24.55
C ASN A 10 -1.92 -27.80 -25.96
N ILE A 11 -0.97 -27.03 -26.50
CA ILE A 11 -1.04 -26.37 -27.81
C ILE A 11 -0.99 -27.40 -28.96
N GLN A 12 -0.20 -28.46 -28.84
CA GLN A 12 -0.16 -29.53 -29.85
C GLN A 12 -1.52 -30.24 -29.97
N ALA A 13 -2.13 -30.61 -28.84
CA ALA A 13 -3.47 -31.19 -28.82
C ALA A 13 -4.56 -30.23 -29.34
N TYR A 14 -4.32 -28.91 -29.26
CA TYR A 14 -5.20 -27.91 -29.86
C TYR A 14 -5.07 -27.90 -31.39
N PHE A 15 -3.85 -27.95 -31.92
CA PHE A 15 -3.62 -28.11 -33.36
C PHE A 15 -4.19 -29.42 -33.90
N ASP A 16 -3.95 -30.55 -33.21
CA ASP A 16 -4.49 -31.85 -33.62
C ASP A 16 -6.02 -31.87 -33.64
N LYS A 17 -6.66 -31.17 -32.68
CA LYS A 17 -8.12 -31.02 -32.67
C LYS A 17 -8.63 -30.03 -33.72
N ALA A 18 -7.94 -28.91 -33.94
CA ALA A 18 -8.33 -27.92 -34.95
C ALA A 18 -8.19 -28.47 -36.39
N LEU A 19 -7.27 -29.41 -36.59
CA LEU A 19 -7.05 -30.14 -37.84
C LEU A 19 -7.86 -31.45 -37.92
N ASP A 20 -8.71 -31.75 -36.93
CA ASP A 20 -9.51 -32.97 -36.90
C ASP A 20 -10.71 -32.90 -37.86
N ILE A 21 -10.48 -33.35 -39.09
CA ILE A 21 -11.49 -33.38 -40.15
C ILE A 21 -12.58 -34.44 -39.94
N ARG A 22 -12.49 -35.31 -38.93
CA ARG A 22 -13.48 -36.39 -38.72
C ARG A 22 -14.89 -35.83 -38.49
N ALA A 23 -15.00 -34.65 -37.86
CA ALA A 23 -16.26 -33.94 -37.68
C ALA A 23 -16.91 -33.50 -39.00
N LEU A 24 -16.13 -33.32 -40.08
CA LEU A 24 -16.61 -32.99 -41.43
C LEU A 24 -17.02 -34.24 -42.23
N ILE A 25 -16.61 -35.45 -41.78
CA ILE A 25 -16.85 -36.72 -42.48
C ILE A 25 -18.06 -37.45 -41.88
N ASN A 26 -18.15 -37.54 -40.54
CA ASN A 26 -19.29 -38.15 -39.84
C ASN A 26 -19.35 -37.70 -38.36
N ALA A 27 -20.45 -37.07 -37.97
CA ALA A 27 -20.67 -36.57 -36.60
C ALA A 27 -20.62 -37.65 -35.51
N GLN A 28 -20.83 -38.93 -35.84
CA GLN A 28 -20.76 -40.04 -34.89
C GLN A 28 -19.33 -40.49 -34.55
N GLN A 29 -18.29 -40.00 -35.25
CA GLN A 29 -16.88 -40.31 -34.94
C GLN A 29 -16.26 -39.41 -33.84
N LEU A 30 -17.03 -38.49 -33.25
CA LEU A 30 -16.56 -37.54 -32.23
C LEU A 30 -16.48 -38.12 -30.81
N THR A 31 -16.92 -39.36 -30.57
CA THR A 31 -16.89 -39.99 -29.24
C THR A 31 -15.51 -40.56 -28.94
N LEU A 32 -14.55 -39.67 -28.64
CA LEU A 32 -13.36 -40.04 -27.89
C LEU A 32 -13.75 -40.15 -26.41
N ASP A 33 -13.70 -41.37 -25.87
CA ASP A 33 -13.77 -41.62 -24.43
C ASP A 33 -12.56 -40.95 -23.76
N THR A 34 -12.80 -39.80 -23.12
CA THR A 34 -11.76 -38.96 -22.50
C THR A 34 -11.49 -39.32 -21.04
N LYS A 35 -12.10 -40.39 -20.52
CA LYS A 35 -11.97 -40.85 -19.11
C LYS A 35 -12.02 -39.70 -18.10
N ASP A 36 -12.95 -38.76 -18.30
CA ASP A 36 -13.24 -37.61 -17.42
C ASP A 36 -12.05 -36.68 -17.05
N ARG A 37 -10.91 -36.75 -17.75
CA ARG A 37 -9.69 -35.97 -17.39
C ARG A 37 -9.34 -34.84 -18.35
N TRP A 38 -10.01 -34.74 -19.49
CA TRP A 38 -9.70 -33.76 -20.54
C TRP A 38 -10.97 -33.12 -21.08
N THR A 39 -11.06 -31.79 -21.06
CA THR A 39 -12.14 -31.09 -21.75
C THR A 39 -11.71 -30.68 -23.14
N THR A 40 -12.58 -30.93 -24.11
CA THR A 40 -12.33 -30.60 -25.50
C THR A 40 -12.69 -29.14 -25.83
N ARG A 41 -13.16 -28.36 -24.85
CA ARG A 41 -13.52 -26.95 -25.02
C ARG A 41 -12.26 -26.05 -25.07
N PRO A 42 -12.22 -25.04 -25.95
CA PRO A 42 -11.17 -24.02 -25.88
C PRO A 42 -11.30 -23.28 -24.54
N ALA A 43 -10.17 -22.98 -23.88
CA ALA A 43 -10.14 -22.09 -22.74
C ALA A 43 -10.52 -20.69 -23.23
N MET A 44 -11.81 -20.37 -23.18
CA MET A 44 -12.31 -19.02 -23.43
C MET A 44 -11.88 -18.15 -22.24
N ALA A 45 -11.50 -16.91 -22.51
CA ALA A 45 -11.17 -15.95 -21.46
C ALA A 45 -12.30 -15.90 -20.42
N GLY A 46 -12.03 -16.40 -19.20
CA GLY A 46 -12.97 -16.38 -18.08
C GLY A 46 -13.31 -17.71 -17.40
N GLU A 47 -12.78 -18.88 -17.81
CA GLU A 47 -13.00 -20.12 -17.04
C GLU A 47 -12.10 -20.23 -15.79
N GLN A 48 -12.66 -20.78 -14.71
CA GLN A 48 -12.12 -20.82 -13.34
C GLN A 48 -10.74 -21.51 -13.24
N PRO A 49 -9.90 -21.09 -12.28
CA PRO A 49 -8.68 -21.81 -11.91
C PRO A 49 -8.93 -23.28 -11.52
N SER A 50 -7.87 -24.09 -11.41
CA SER A 50 -7.98 -25.53 -11.17
C SER A 50 -8.49 -25.84 -9.74
N LEU A 51 -9.75 -26.29 -9.64
CA LEU A 51 -10.33 -26.83 -8.40
C LEU A 51 -9.47 -27.96 -7.81
N VAL A 52 -8.87 -28.80 -8.67
CA VAL A 52 -8.01 -29.91 -8.26
C VAL A 52 -6.73 -29.41 -7.59
N LEU A 53 -6.09 -28.35 -8.12
CA LEU A 53 -4.92 -27.74 -7.48
C LEU A 53 -5.30 -27.11 -6.13
N GLY A 54 -6.47 -26.48 -6.03
CA GLY A 54 -7.01 -25.95 -4.78
C GLY A 54 -7.20 -27.04 -3.73
N ASP A 55 -7.91 -28.12 -4.08
CA ASP A 55 -8.17 -29.26 -3.18
C ASP A 55 -6.87 -29.98 -2.77
N THR A 56 -5.91 -30.10 -3.70
CA THR A 56 -4.60 -30.70 -3.44
C THR A 56 -3.82 -29.85 -2.45
N ALA A 57 -3.79 -28.53 -2.65
CA ALA A 57 -3.16 -27.59 -1.74
C ALA A 57 -3.82 -27.63 -0.35
N ASP A 58 -5.15 -27.66 -0.27
CA ASP A 58 -5.89 -27.77 0.99
C ASP A 58 -5.60 -29.08 1.73
N THR A 59 -5.42 -30.18 0.99
CA THR A 59 -5.02 -31.47 1.56
C THR A 59 -3.62 -31.39 2.17
N HIS A 60 -2.66 -30.79 1.46
CA HIS A 60 -1.33 -30.50 2.00
C HIS A 60 -1.40 -29.61 3.24
N ALA A 61 -2.18 -28.51 3.21
CA ALA A 61 -2.36 -27.62 4.35
C ALA A 61 -2.96 -28.32 5.57
N LYS A 62 -3.87 -29.27 5.39
CA LYS A 62 -4.41 -30.11 6.48
C LYS A 62 -3.33 -31.03 7.06
N SER A 63 -2.55 -31.68 6.20
CA SER A 63 -1.44 -32.55 6.61
C SER A 63 -0.38 -31.78 7.41
N PHE A 64 0.09 -30.63 6.90
CA PHE A 64 1.09 -29.82 7.58
C PHE A 64 0.62 -29.30 8.93
N ARG A 65 -0.65 -28.84 9.03
CA ARG A 65 -1.25 -28.44 10.30
C ARG A 65 -1.33 -29.57 11.31
N SER A 66 -1.62 -30.79 10.86
CA SER A 66 -1.65 -31.96 11.73
C SER A 66 -0.26 -32.27 12.32
N VAL A 67 0.80 -32.18 11.51
CA VAL A 67 2.18 -32.40 11.97
C VAL A 67 2.64 -31.27 12.89
N ASP A 68 2.39 -30.01 12.53
CA ASP A 68 2.74 -28.85 13.37
C ASP A 68 2.03 -28.92 14.74
N ALA A 69 0.73 -29.23 14.76
CA ALA A 69 -0.03 -29.33 16.00
C ALA A 69 0.51 -30.41 16.94
N ALA A 70 0.90 -31.58 16.41
CA ALA A 70 1.48 -32.67 17.20
C ALA A 70 2.81 -32.25 17.84
N VAL A 71 3.74 -31.72 17.05
CA VAL A 71 5.07 -31.29 17.52
C VAL A 71 4.96 -30.11 18.48
N ARG A 72 4.11 -29.12 18.16
CA ARG A 72 3.89 -27.93 19.00
C ARG A 72 3.33 -28.32 20.37
N SER A 73 2.37 -29.24 20.42
CA SER A 73 1.82 -29.73 21.69
C SER A 73 2.93 -30.29 22.60
N GLU A 74 3.75 -31.20 22.07
CA GLU A 74 4.85 -31.82 22.82
C GLU A 74 5.96 -30.79 23.21
N PHE A 75 6.25 -29.83 22.34
CA PHE A 75 7.23 -28.76 22.59
C PHE A 75 6.76 -27.79 23.68
N THR A 76 5.48 -27.43 23.71
CA THR A 76 4.92 -26.56 24.73
C THR A 76 4.90 -27.22 26.12
N GLY A 77 4.84 -28.55 26.18
CA GLY A 77 4.84 -29.35 27.42
C GLY A 77 6.21 -29.57 28.06
N GLN A 78 7.28 -28.98 27.53
CA GLN A 78 8.65 -29.17 28.04
C GLN A 78 8.83 -28.67 29.50
N PRO A 79 9.73 -29.28 30.28
CA PRO A 79 10.01 -28.86 31.65
C PRO A 79 10.65 -27.46 31.69
N LEU A 80 10.18 -26.57 32.56
CA LEU A 80 10.73 -25.20 32.72
C LEU A 80 11.64 -25.02 33.95
N GLY A 81 11.94 -26.12 34.66
CA GLY A 81 12.63 -26.07 35.95
C GLY A 81 14.13 -25.81 35.85
N SER A 82 14.78 -26.28 34.78
CA SER A 82 16.21 -26.06 34.54
C SER A 82 16.55 -26.25 33.06
N LEU A 83 17.63 -25.61 32.62
CA LEU A 83 18.16 -25.75 31.27
C LEU A 83 18.55 -27.21 30.94
N ALA A 84 19.07 -27.95 31.92
CA ALA A 84 19.42 -29.37 31.74
C ALA A 84 18.19 -30.25 31.46
N ALA A 85 17.07 -30.01 32.16
CA ALA A 85 15.83 -30.73 31.91
C ALA A 85 15.24 -30.40 30.52
N GLN A 86 15.32 -29.13 30.10
CA GLN A 86 14.93 -28.70 28.76
C GLN A 86 15.77 -29.38 27.68
N LEU A 87 17.10 -29.41 27.85
CA LEU A 87 18.00 -30.08 26.92
C LEU A 87 17.63 -31.55 26.76
N ILE A 88 17.46 -32.30 27.86
CA ILE A 88 17.08 -33.72 27.80
C ILE A 88 15.76 -33.91 27.03
N HIS A 89 14.74 -33.08 27.31
CA HIS A 89 13.45 -33.14 26.63
C HIS A 89 13.58 -32.89 25.12
N LEU A 90 14.32 -31.85 24.73
CA LEU A 90 14.50 -31.48 23.32
C LEU A 90 15.36 -32.49 22.55
N GLU A 91 16.35 -33.11 23.19
CA GLU A 91 17.13 -34.19 22.60
C GLU A 91 16.27 -35.43 22.32
N ILE A 92 15.34 -35.77 23.22
CA ILE A 92 14.35 -36.85 22.99
C ILE A 92 13.43 -36.51 21.80
N MET A 93 13.02 -35.24 21.68
CA MET A 93 12.13 -34.76 20.62
C MET A 93 12.82 -34.55 19.26
N LYS A 94 14.15 -34.56 19.21
CA LYS A 94 14.94 -34.27 18.01
C LYS A 94 14.50 -35.08 16.77
N PRO A 95 14.15 -36.38 16.85
CA PRO A 95 13.62 -37.13 15.72
C PRO A 95 12.29 -36.55 15.19
N GLN A 96 11.34 -36.19 16.07
CA GLN A 96 10.08 -35.55 15.64
C GLN A 96 10.34 -34.18 14.99
N LEU A 97 11.23 -33.36 15.55
CA LEU A 97 11.60 -32.06 14.98
C LEU A 97 12.26 -32.21 13.60
N SER A 98 13.18 -33.17 13.46
CA SER A 98 13.83 -33.52 12.20
C SER A 98 12.82 -34.01 11.15
N HIS A 99 11.84 -34.82 11.56
CA HIS A 99 10.78 -35.29 10.66
C HIS A 99 9.88 -34.13 10.22
N ALA A 100 9.45 -33.28 11.15
CA ALA A 100 8.65 -32.09 10.84
C ALA A 100 9.35 -31.15 9.87
N LEU A 101 10.66 -30.91 10.08
CA LEU A 101 11.48 -30.12 9.15
C LEU A 101 11.54 -30.75 7.76
N SER A 102 11.78 -32.06 7.67
CA SER A 102 11.75 -32.79 6.38
C SER A 102 10.41 -32.62 5.66
N VAL A 103 9.29 -32.79 6.37
CA VAL A 103 7.93 -32.59 5.81
C VAL A 103 7.72 -31.14 5.37
N GLY A 104 8.13 -30.15 6.16
CA GLY A 104 8.00 -28.74 5.81
C GLY A 104 8.84 -28.33 4.60
N MET A 105 10.09 -28.79 4.52
CA MET A 105 11.00 -28.49 3.40
C MET A 105 10.53 -29.13 2.09
N ARG A 106 10.18 -30.41 2.13
CA ARG A 106 9.64 -31.14 0.97
C ARG A 106 8.25 -30.64 0.60
N GLY A 107 7.46 -30.24 1.58
CA GLY A 107 6.13 -29.66 1.41
C GLY A 107 6.16 -28.35 0.65
N GLU A 108 7.03 -27.40 1.06
CA GLU A 108 7.26 -26.17 0.29
C GLU A 108 7.72 -26.48 -1.13
N ALA A 109 8.75 -27.33 -1.30
CA ALA A 109 9.25 -27.65 -2.63
C ALA A 109 8.16 -28.26 -3.53
N THR A 110 7.35 -29.16 -2.98
CA THR A 110 6.25 -29.82 -3.71
C THR A 110 5.19 -28.81 -4.12
N LEU A 111 4.74 -27.95 -3.22
CA LEU A 111 3.78 -26.90 -3.54
C LEU A 111 4.30 -25.92 -4.58
N ARG A 112 5.58 -25.54 -4.49
CA ARG A 112 6.19 -24.62 -5.45
C ARG A 112 6.40 -25.24 -6.82
N GLU A 113 6.65 -26.54 -6.89
CA GLU A 113 6.70 -27.31 -8.15
C GLU A 113 5.30 -27.43 -8.77
N LEU A 114 4.29 -27.80 -7.96
CA LEU A 114 2.87 -27.82 -8.35
C LEU A 114 2.39 -26.44 -8.85
N GLY A 115 2.83 -25.36 -8.19
CA GLY A 115 2.52 -23.98 -8.55
C GLY A 115 3.37 -23.41 -9.69
N GLY A 116 4.32 -24.17 -10.25
CA GLY A 116 5.19 -23.76 -11.35
C GLY A 116 6.28 -22.74 -11.00
N THR A 117 6.48 -22.45 -9.71
CA THR A 117 7.48 -21.49 -9.21
C THR A 117 8.83 -22.13 -8.88
N LEU A 118 8.88 -23.47 -8.81
CA LEU A 118 10.10 -24.26 -8.66
C LEU A 118 10.17 -25.27 -9.79
N ARG A 119 11.34 -25.44 -10.42
CA ARG A 119 11.48 -26.43 -11.50
C ARG A 119 11.53 -27.83 -10.90
N ASN A 120 11.03 -28.81 -11.63
CA ASN A 120 11.07 -30.22 -11.21
C ASN A 120 12.50 -30.70 -10.87
N ALA A 121 13.52 -30.22 -11.57
CA ALA A 121 14.92 -30.52 -11.23
C ALA A 121 15.36 -29.95 -9.87
N ASP A 122 14.90 -28.76 -9.50
CA ASP A 122 15.22 -28.14 -8.21
C ASP A 122 14.46 -28.84 -7.07
N TRP A 123 13.20 -29.22 -7.32
CA TRP A 123 12.41 -30.06 -6.42
C TRP A 123 13.12 -31.38 -6.08
N HIS A 124 13.66 -32.07 -7.10
CA HIS A 124 14.40 -33.32 -6.89
C HIS A 124 15.62 -33.16 -5.97
N ILE A 125 16.30 -32.01 -6.01
CA ILE A 125 17.44 -31.72 -5.12
C ILE A 125 16.95 -31.67 -3.66
N VAL A 126 15.89 -30.90 -3.40
CA VAL A 126 15.32 -30.75 -2.05
C VAL A 126 14.75 -32.09 -1.56
N ASP A 127 13.99 -32.79 -2.39
CA ASP A 127 13.40 -34.10 -2.05
C ASP A 127 14.49 -35.13 -1.71
N THR A 128 15.58 -35.15 -2.47
CA THR A 128 16.72 -36.06 -2.25
C THR A 128 17.46 -35.76 -0.95
N VAL A 129 17.76 -34.49 -0.66
CA VAL A 129 18.54 -34.11 0.53
C VAL A 129 17.74 -34.27 1.81
N PHE A 130 16.45 -33.93 1.78
CA PHE A 130 15.56 -33.99 2.95
C PHE A 130 14.76 -35.29 3.03
N ASN A 131 15.10 -36.31 2.23
CA ASN A 131 14.46 -37.61 2.29
C ASN A 131 14.75 -38.29 3.65
N PRO A 132 13.72 -38.65 4.45
CA PRO A 132 13.94 -39.26 5.76
C PRO A 132 14.53 -40.68 5.68
N ASP A 133 14.34 -41.39 4.56
CA ASP A 133 14.78 -42.78 4.40
C ASP A 133 16.26 -42.88 3.96
N ARG A 134 16.79 -41.82 3.31
CA ARG A 134 18.18 -41.75 2.82
C ARG A 134 18.83 -40.39 3.11
N PRO A 135 18.95 -40.01 4.39
CA PRO A 135 19.29 -38.62 4.76
C PRO A 135 20.80 -38.32 4.70
N ASP A 136 21.66 -39.33 4.79
CA ASP A 136 23.11 -39.17 4.87
C ASP A 136 23.73 -38.97 3.49
N ARG A 137 24.80 -38.17 3.43
CA ARG A 137 25.48 -37.84 2.16
C ARG A 137 25.83 -39.07 1.32
N LYS A 138 26.27 -40.16 1.96
CA LYS A 138 26.70 -41.40 1.30
C LYS A 138 25.53 -42.29 0.84
N SER A 139 24.33 -42.13 1.40
CA SER A 139 23.16 -42.95 1.09
C SER A 139 22.17 -42.26 0.16
N ARG A 140 22.31 -40.94 -0.05
CA ARG A 140 21.47 -40.14 -0.96
C ARG A 140 21.52 -40.70 -2.39
N PRO A 141 20.36 -40.85 -3.07
CA PRO A 141 20.35 -41.23 -4.48
C PRO A 141 21.03 -40.18 -5.36
N ALA A 142 21.67 -40.62 -6.44
CA ALA A 142 22.22 -39.72 -7.44
C ALA A 142 21.10 -39.11 -8.30
N ILE A 143 21.12 -37.80 -8.49
CA ILE A 143 20.27 -37.09 -9.44
C ILE A 143 21.07 -36.93 -10.72
N ARG A 144 20.66 -37.61 -11.80
CA ARG A 144 21.35 -37.57 -13.11
C ARG A 144 22.86 -37.86 -13.01
N GLY A 145 23.24 -38.77 -12.10
CA GLY A 145 24.63 -39.19 -11.90
C GLY A 145 25.43 -38.38 -10.88
N PHE A 146 24.85 -37.36 -10.23
CA PHE A 146 25.53 -36.57 -9.20
C PHE A 146 24.82 -36.62 -7.84
N HIS A 147 25.58 -36.49 -6.75
CA HIS A 147 25.03 -36.46 -5.39
C HIS A 147 24.99 -35.02 -4.86
N PRO A 148 23.80 -34.52 -4.48
CA PRO A 148 23.71 -33.20 -3.87
C PRO A 148 24.40 -33.12 -2.50
N ASP A 149 25.19 -32.06 -2.30
CA ASP A 149 25.79 -31.71 -1.00
C ASP A 149 25.00 -30.60 -0.30
N ALA A 150 25.03 -30.62 1.03
CA ALA A 150 24.42 -29.63 1.91
C ALA A 150 25.49 -28.99 2.80
N PHE A 151 25.40 -27.67 3.00
CA PHE A 151 26.38 -26.89 3.75
C PHE A 151 25.71 -25.97 4.76
N SER A 152 26.24 -25.90 5.98
CA SER A 152 25.83 -24.90 6.96
C SER A 152 26.54 -23.56 6.70
N LEU A 153 25.86 -22.48 7.07
CA LEU A 153 26.34 -21.13 6.90
C LEU A 153 27.04 -20.66 8.17
N VAL A 154 28.12 -19.90 7.99
CA VAL A 154 28.93 -19.34 9.08
C VAL A 154 29.22 -17.90 8.76
N LEU A 155 29.04 -17.02 9.75
CA LEU A 155 29.33 -15.59 9.64
C LEU A 155 30.62 -15.23 10.36
N GLU A 156 31.19 -14.11 9.92
CA GLU A 156 32.27 -13.37 10.58
C GLU A 156 31.68 -12.03 11.04
N CYS A 157 32.10 -11.56 12.21
CA CYS A 157 31.67 -10.27 12.75
C CYS A 157 32.90 -9.38 13.01
N SER A 158 32.84 -8.13 12.56
CA SER A 158 33.94 -7.18 12.72
C SER A 158 34.31 -6.98 14.21
N GLY A 159 35.56 -7.21 14.58
CA GLY A 159 36.06 -7.07 15.94
C GLY A 159 35.90 -8.31 16.83
N GLU A 160 35.28 -9.37 16.32
CA GLU A 160 35.16 -10.66 17.00
C GLU A 160 36.15 -11.67 16.39
N LYS A 161 36.73 -12.54 17.22
CA LYS A 161 37.68 -13.57 16.75
C LYS A 161 36.98 -14.87 16.34
N ASP A 162 35.88 -15.19 17.02
CA ASP A 162 35.15 -16.43 16.81
C ASP A 162 34.15 -16.30 15.67
N VAL A 163 34.09 -17.34 14.84
CA VAL A 163 33.10 -17.44 13.78
C VAL A 163 31.73 -17.82 14.34
N MET A 164 30.68 -17.33 13.70
CA MET A 164 29.31 -17.41 14.21
C MET A 164 28.46 -18.32 13.31
N PRO A 165 28.25 -19.60 13.65
CA PRO A 165 27.41 -20.50 12.86
C PRO A 165 25.95 -20.04 12.89
N LEU A 166 25.30 -20.02 11.73
CA LEU A 166 23.85 -19.75 11.63
C LEU A 166 23.08 -21.03 11.93
N ALA A 167 22.16 -20.96 12.89
CA ALA A 167 21.20 -22.04 13.13
C ALA A 167 20.19 -22.12 11.97
N ASN A 168 19.60 -23.30 11.76
CA ASN A 168 18.56 -23.60 10.77
C ASN A 168 19.01 -23.43 9.30
N CYS A 169 19.89 -22.50 8.94
CA CYS A 169 20.19 -22.17 7.56
C CYS A 169 21.04 -23.26 6.86
N VAL A 170 20.72 -23.54 5.59
CA VAL A 170 21.47 -24.52 4.78
C VAL A 170 21.56 -24.11 3.31
N LEU A 171 22.70 -24.36 2.68
CA LEU A 171 22.89 -24.25 1.23
C LEU A 171 23.04 -25.65 0.62
N LEU A 172 22.27 -25.95 -0.42
CA LEU A 172 22.36 -27.17 -1.21
C LEU A 172 23.06 -26.90 -2.53
N THR A 173 23.73 -27.91 -3.07
CA THR A 173 24.32 -27.87 -4.41
C THR A 173 23.88 -29.07 -5.23
N GLU A 174 23.53 -28.85 -6.50
CA GLU A 174 22.99 -29.88 -7.39
C GLU A 174 23.96 -31.06 -7.58
N ARG A 175 25.25 -30.75 -7.80
CA ARG A 175 26.27 -31.74 -8.18
C ARG A 175 27.33 -32.01 -7.11
N GLY A 176 27.11 -31.47 -5.91
CA GLY A 176 28.07 -31.56 -4.81
C GLY A 176 29.23 -30.57 -4.91
N GLY A 177 29.94 -30.38 -3.80
CA GLY A 177 31.06 -29.44 -3.69
C GLY A 177 30.66 -27.95 -3.72
N LEU A 178 31.66 -27.06 -3.76
CA LEU A 178 31.48 -25.59 -3.80
C LEU A 178 32.15 -24.95 -5.03
N ASP A 179 32.56 -25.75 -6.00
CA ASP A 179 33.18 -25.25 -7.21
C ASP A 179 32.13 -24.56 -8.10
N VAL A 180 32.40 -23.30 -8.45
CA VAL A 180 31.42 -22.45 -9.15
C VAL A 180 31.03 -23.00 -10.53
N GLN A 181 31.93 -23.74 -11.19
CA GLN A 181 31.70 -24.30 -12.53
C GLN A 181 31.07 -25.69 -12.47
N HIS A 182 31.44 -26.50 -11.47
CA HIS A 182 31.11 -27.92 -11.43
C HIS A 182 29.95 -28.28 -10.48
N SER A 183 29.67 -27.47 -9.45
CA SER A 183 28.65 -27.79 -8.43
C SER A 183 27.21 -27.61 -8.91
N GLY A 184 27.01 -27.07 -10.12
CA GLY A 184 25.69 -26.84 -10.70
C GLY A 184 24.93 -25.74 -9.98
N ARG A 185 23.61 -25.89 -9.87
CA ARG A 185 22.76 -24.92 -9.17
C ARG A 185 22.93 -24.99 -7.66
N ALA A 186 22.60 -23.88 -7.00
CA ALA A 186 22.58 -23.81 -5.55
C ALA A 186 21.16 -23.49 -5.05
N ILE A 187 20.73 -24.12 -3.96
CA ILE A 187 19.45 -23.83 -3.31
C ILE A 187 19.72 -23.44 -1.85
N LEU A 188 19.42 -22.20 -1.48
CA LEU A 188 19.53 -21.73 -0.10
C LEU A 188 18.20 -21.95 0.62
N TRP A 189 18.25 -22.36 1.88
CA TRP A 189 17.12 -22.24 2.78
C TRP A 189 17.48 -21.38 3.99
N THR A 190 16.61 -20.43 4.29
CA THR A 190 16.61 -19.67 5.55
C THR A 190 15.18 -19.60 6.09
N PRO A 191 14.97 -19.59 7.42
CA PRO A 191 13.63 -19.39 8.00
C PRO A 191 12.88 -18.17 7.43
N ALA A 192 13.58 -17.04 7.30
CA ALA A 192 13.03 -15.79 6.81
C ALA A 192 12.60 -15.83 5.33
N ALA A 193 13.34 -16.52 4.45
CA ALA A 193 13.09 -16.49 3.01
C ALA A 193 12.50 -17.79 2.42
N GLY A 194 12.56 -18.92 3.12
CA GLY A 194 12.19 -20.22 2.55
C GLY A 194 13.27 -20.73 1.58
N LEU A 195 12.88 -21.54 0.60
CA LEU A 195 13.77 -22.08 -0.43
C LEU A 195 14.08 -21.03 -1.51
N GLU A 196 15.34 -20.86 -1.89
CA GLU A 196 15.74 -19.90 -2.91
C GLU A 196 16.72 -20.53 -3.87
N VAL A 197 16.44 -20.44 -5.17
CA VAL A 197 17.25 -21.09 -6.19
C VAL A 197 18.16 -20.10 -6.87
N PHE A 198 19.43 -20.45 -7.00
CA PHE A 198 20.47 -19.66 -7.64
C PHE A 198 21.08 -20.40 -8.82
N LYS A 199 21.58 -19.64 -9.79
CA LYS A 199 22.28 -20.17 -10.97
C LYS A 199 23.46 -21.06 -10.57
N ASN A 200 24.21 -20.67 -9.55
CA ASN A 200 25.35 -21.40 -8.99
C ASN A 200 25.69 -20.87 -7.57
N VAL A 201 26.70 -21.48 -6.94
CA VAL A 201 27.18 -21.12 -5.59
C VAL A 201 27.69 -19.67 -5.52
N ALA A 202 28.32 -19.14 -6.57
CA ALA A 202 28.81 -17.76 -6.57
C ALA A 202 27.67 -16.74 -6.47
N SER A 203 26.59 -16.94 -7.22
CA SER A 203 25.39 -16.09 -7.14
C SER A 203 24.75 -16.14 -5.76
N ALA A 204 24.67 -17.33 -5.12
CA ALA A 204 24.13 -17.46 -3.77
C ALA A 204 25.00 -16.72 -2.74
N ARG A 205 26.33 -16.86 -2.80
CA ARG A 205 27.27 -16.16 -1.92
C ARG A 205 27.22 -14.64 -2.09
N GLN A 206 27.11 -14.17 -3.33
CA GLN A 206 26.96 -12.75 -3.63
C GLN A 206 25.68 -12.20 -3.00
N GLN A 207 24.54 -12.87 -3.18
CA GLN A 207 23.27 -12.43 -2.61
C GLN A 207 23.29 -12.43 -1.08
N LEU A 208 23.87 -13.45 -0.44
CA LEU A 208 24.04 -13.49 1.01
C LEU A 208 24.90 -12.32 1.53
N ASN A 209 25.99 -11.99 0.83
CA ASN A 209 26.82 -10.84 1.21
C ASN A 209 26.11 -9.51 1.02
N LEU A 210 25.33 -9.34 -0.06
CA LEU A 210 24.50 -8.14 -0.26
C LEU A 210 23.47 -7.99 0.86
N ARG A 211 22.79 -9.07 1.22
CA ARG A 211 21.83 -9.09 2.35
C ARG A 211 22.48 -8.66 3.66
N LEU A 212 23.68 -9.16 3.96
CA LEU A 212 24.40 -8.82 5.18
C LEU A 212 24.84 -7.34 5.26
N GLN A 213 24.98 -6.68 4.10
CA GLN A 213 25.30 -5.25 4.00
C GLN A 213 24.05 -4.37 4.09
N ASP A 214 22.89 -4.87 3.67
CA ASP A 214 21.62 -4.17 3.81
C ASP A 214 21.11 -4.22 5.27
N ALA A 215 20.67 -3.07 5.79
CA ALA A 215 20.28 -2.93 7.19
C ALA A 215 19.02 -3.75 7.53
N ASP A 216 18.10 -3.90 6.59
CA ASP A 216 16.84 -4.60 6.78
C ASP A 216 16.93 -6.07 6.35
N GLU A 217 17.57 -6.37 5.21
CA GLU A 217 17.63 -7.76 4.71
C GLU A 217 18.53 -8.67 5.57
N ARG A 218 19.57 -8.14 6.22
CA ARG A 218 20.45 -8.93 7.11
C ARG A 218 19.71 -9.52 8.30
N LEU A 219 18.61 -8.91 8.72
CA LEU A 219 17.90 -9.30 9.94
C LEU A 219 17.40 -10.74 9.87
N GLY A 220 16.94 -11.19 8.69
CA GLY A 220 16.51 -12.57 8.46
C GLY A 220 17.65 -13.60 8.57
N LEU A 221 18.91 -13.17 8.46
CA LEU A 221 20.08 -14.01 8.72
C LEU A 221 20.49 -13.94 10.20
N LEU A 222 20.52 -12.75 10.78
CA LEU A 222 21.00 -12.54 12.15
C LEU A 222 20.06 -13.13 13.21
N GLU A 223 18.77 -13.30 12.93
CA GLU A 223 17.83 -13.97 13.85
C GLU A 223 18.20 -15.44 14.17
N ASN A 224 19.06 -16.02 13.33
CA ASN A 224 19.57 -17.38 13.44
C ASN A 224 20.88 -17.47 14.24
N LEU A 225 21.37 -16.35 14.78
CA LEU A 225 22.47 -16.30 15.74
C LEU A 225 21.96 -16.43 17.18
N THR A 226 22.80 -16.97 18.07
CA THR A 226 22.46 -16.98 19.50
C THR A 226 22.42 -15.54 20.06
N PRO A 227 21.67 -15.28 21.15
CA PRO A 227 21.61 -13.95 21.75
C PRO A 227 23.00 -13.36 22.10
N ALA A 228 23.99 -14.20 22.43
CA ALA A 228 25.35 -13.76 22.73
C ALA A 228 26.16 -13.36 21.49
N GLN A 229 25.85 -13.95 20.33
CA GLN A 229 26.52 -13.70 19.05
C GLN A 229 25.94 -12.48 18.33
N GLN A 230 24.69 -12.11 18.59
CA GLN A 230 24.07 -10.92 18.02
C GLN A 230 24.68 -9.63 18.60
N LYS A 231 25.61 -9.04 17.86
CA LYS A 231 26.23 -7.74 18.15
C LYS A 231 25.49 -6.60 17.43
N ILE A 232 25.20 -5.53 18.16
CA ILE A 232 24.57 -4.31 17.64
C ILE A 232 25.66 -3.41 17.04
N HIS A 233 25.34 -2.66 15.98
CA HIS A 233 26.27 -1.76 15.27
C HIS A 233 27.57 -2.43 14.81
N ARG A 234 27.48 -3.66 14.28
CA ARG A 234 28.61 -4.38 13.70
C ARG A 234 28.34 -4.78 12.25
N ASN A 235 29.42 -5.02 11.51
CA ASN A 235 29.36 -5.58 10.17
C ASN A 235 29.51 -7.09 10.22
N TYR A 236 28.67 -7.77 9.45
CA TYR A 236 28.70 -9.22 9.29
C TYR A 236 29.06 -9.55 7.85
N SER A 237 29.80 -10.64 7.66
CA SER A 237 30.12 -11.16 6.34
C SER A 237 30.09 -12.68 6.33
N LEU A 238 29.91 -13.28 5.16
CA LEU A 238 29.84 -14.73 5.00
C LEU A 238 31.24 -15.35 5.03
N ASN A 239 31.48 -16.28 5.97
CA ASN A 239 32.68 -17.13 6.01
C ASN A 239 32.53 -18.35 5.08
N THR A 240 33.53 -19.22 5.08
CA THR A 240 33.54 -20.53 4.44
C THR A 240 32.37 -21.40 4.92
N LEU A 241 31.62 -21.92 3.96
CA LEU A 241 30.51 -22.85 4.18
C LEU A 241 31.02 -24.20 4.66
N ARG A 242 30.33 -24.84 5.61
CA ARG A 242 30.77 -26.10 6.22
C ARG A 242 29.91 -27.26 5.73
N LEU A 243 30.54 -28.30 5.16
CA LEU A 243 29.84 -29.48 4.64
C LEU A 243 29.12 -30.24 5.77
N ILE A 244 27.88 -30.66 5.51
CA ILE A 244 27.10 -31.54 6.39
C ILE A 244 27.18 -32.97 5.84
N GLU A 245 27.96 -33.82 6.50
CA GLU A 245 28.16 -35.21 6.07
C GLU A 245 27.01 -36.15 6.48
N GLY A 246 26.44 -35.92 7.67
CA GLY A 246 25.35 -36.73 8.23
C GLY A 246 23.95 -36.29 7.77
N ASN A 247 22.95 -36.71 8.55
CA ASN A 247 21.55 -36.35 8.33
C ASN A 247 21.35 -34.82 8.45
N VAL A 248 20.96 -34.20 7.33
CA VAL A 248 20.78 -32.74 7.25
C VAL A 248 19.65 -32.27 8.17
N SER A 249 18.50 -32.93 8.14
CA SER A 249 17.35 -32.57 8.97
C SER A 249 17.66 -32.65 10.46
N GLN A 250 18.41 -33.66 10.91
CA GLN A 250 18.84 -33.78 12.30
C GLN A 250 19.86 -32.70 12.67
N THR A 251 20.80 -32.38 11.78
CA THR A 251 21.79 -31.31 11.98
C THR A 251 21.10 -29.96 12.16
N LEU A 252 20.11 -29.67 11.32
CA LEU A 252 19.32 -28.44 11.41
C LEU A 252 18.47 -28.41 12.67
N ALA A 253 17.76 -29.49 13.00
CA ALA A 253 17.00 -29.60 14.24
C ALA A 253 17.91 -29.38 15.48
N GLN A 254 19.11 -29.95 15.51
CA GLN A 254 20.08 -29.73 16.58
C GLN A 254 20.50 -28.26 16.68
N SER A 255 20.78 -27.62 15.55
CA SER A 255 21.16 -26.19 15.55
C SER A 255 20.03 -25.30 16.08
N GLY A 256 18.77 -25.63 15.75
CA GLY A 256 17.59 -24.95 16.28
C GLY A 256 17.37 -25.19 17.77
N ILE A 257 17.61 -26.41 18.26
CA ILE A 257 17.59 -26.74 19.70
C ILE A 257 18.63 -25.89 20.44
N ASN A 258 19.86 -25.82 19.92
CA ASN A 258 20.93 -25.02 20.53
C ASN A 258 20.58 -23.53 20.60
N LEU A 259 19.98 -22.98 19.53
CA LEU A 259 19.51 -21.60 19.50
C LEU A 259 18.38 -21.36 20.53
N PHE A 260 17.42 -22.26 20.61
CA PHE A 260 16.34 -22.18 21.60
C PHE A 260 16.88 -22.24 23.04
N LEU A 261 17.78 -23.18 23.32
CA LEU A 261 18.41 -23.31 24.64
C LEU A 261 19.22 -22.05 25.01
N ALA A 262 19.95 -21.45 24.08
CA ALA A 262 20.64 -20.19 24.33
C ALA A 262 19.69 -19.02 24.67
N ARG A 263 18.45 -19.04 24.14
CA ARG A 263 17.40 -18.09 24.54
C ARG A 263 16.88 -18.39 25.95
N CYS A 264 16.68 -19.66 26.29
CA CYS A 264 16.29 -20.07 27.65
C CYS A 264 17.38 -19.75 28.69
N GLU A 265 18.65 -19.98 28.38
CA GLU A 265 19.80 -19.66 29.22
C GLU A 265 19.82 -18.18 29.59
N ARG A 266 19.60 -17.29 28.61
CA ARG A 266 19.48 -15.84 28.86
C ARG A 266 18.37 -15.49 29.87
N VAL A 267 17.25 -16.21 29.85
CA VAL A 267 16.16 -16.00 30.83
C VAL A 267 16.54 -16.57 32.20
N HIS A 268 17.17 -17.75 32.23
CA HIS A 268 17.68 -18.35 33.47
C HIS A 268 18.70 -17.44 34.16
N ASP A 269 19.60 -16.81 33.41
CA ASP A 269 20.63 -15.90 33.90
C ASP A 269 20.11 -14.50 34.24
N SER A 270 18.89 -14.17 33.84
CA SER A 270 18.29 -12.86 34.14
C SER A 270 18.13 -12.64 35.65
N LYS A 271 18.12 -11.37 36.09
CA LYS A 271 17.89 -10.98 37.50
C LYS A 271 16.41 -10.95 37.91
N GLN A 272 15.52 -11.50 37.09
CA GLN A 272 14.07 -11.52 37.33
C GLN A 272 13.68 -12.47 38.48
N SER A 273 12.48 -12.29 39.04
CA SER A 273 11.93 -13.21 40.05
C SER A 273 11.58 -14.57 39.44
N THR A 274 11.52 -15.63 40.27
CA THR A 274 11.19 -16.99 39.79
C THR A 274 9.86 -17.08 39.02
N PRO A 275 8.76 -16.41 39.44
CA PRO A 275 7.52 -16.38 38.66
C PRO A 275 7.68 -15.73 37.29
N GLN A 276 8.42 -14.61 37.21
CA GLN A 276 8.68 -13.90 35.95
C GLN A 276 9.51 -14.74 34.97
N LYS A 277 10.60 -15.36 35.45
CA LYS A 277 11.39 -16.31 34.65
C LYS A 277 10.52 -17.42 34.10
N ARG A 278 9.61 -17.97 34.93
CA ARG A 278 8.68 -19.02 34.49
C ARG A 278 7.74 -18.54 33.39
N THR A 279 7.16 -17.35 33.54
CA THR A 279 6.29 -16.74 32.50
C THR A 279 7.06 -16.50 31.20
N ALA A 280 8.27 -15.92 31.27
CA ALA A 280 9.11 -15.69 30.11
C ALA A 280 9.53 -16.99 29.40
N LEU A 281 9.92 -18.02 30.16
CA LEU A 281 10.20 -19.35 29.62
C LEU A 281 8.95 -19.97 28.98
N GLN A 282 7.77 -19.84 29.60
CA GLN A 282 6.51 -20.31 29.04
C GLN A 282 6.12 -19.58 27.75
N ALA A 283 6.43 -18.28 27.63
CA ALA A 283 6.25 -17.53 26.39
C ALA A 283 7.22 -18.03 25.30
N LEU A 284 8.47 -18.34 25.63
CA LEU A 284 9.44 -18.93 24.69
C LEU A 284 8.93 -20.27 24.15
N THR A 285 8.29 -21.13 24.97
CA THR A 285 7.76 -22.42 24.48
C THR A 285 6.62 -22.28 23.47
N GLN A 286 5.98 -21.11 23.38
CA GLN A 286 4.97 -20.85 22.34
C GLN A 286 5.58 -20.65 20.95
N THR A 287 6.88 -20.35 20.88
CA THR A 287 7.61 -20.16 19.63
C THR A 287 8.43 -21.42 19.32
N LEU A 288 7.83 -22.31 18.53
CA LEU A 288 8.48 -23.54 18.08
C LEU A 288 9.76 -23.23 17.27
N ILE A 289 10.75 -24.12 17.34
CA ILE A 289 11.90 -24.14 16.42
C ILE A 289 11.38 -24.20 14.98
N ASP A 290 12.05 -23.52 14.04
CA ASP A 290 11.56 -23.46 12.67
C ASP A 290 11.57 -24.84 11.98
N THR A 291 10.38 -25.32 11.61
CA THR A 291 10.17 -26.59 10.90
C THR A 291 9.77 -26.38 9.44
N ASN A 292 9.70 -25.13 8.96
CA ASN A 292 9.15 -24.73 7.67
C ASN A 292 7.67 -25.12 7.41
N LEU A 293 7.01 -25.86 8.31
CA LEU A 293 5.60 -26.26 8.19
C LEU A 293 4.62 -25.07 8.16
N PRO A 294 4.80 -24.02 8.99
CA PRO A 294 3.95 -22.83 8.89
C PRO A 294 4.05 -22.16 7.52
N ARG A 295 5.26 -22.03 6.96
CA ARG A 295 5.48 -21.49 5.61
C ARG A 295 4.83 -22.35 4.55
N ALA A 296 5.05 -23.66 4.57
CA ALA A 296 4.42 -24.58 3.62
C ALA A 296 2.89 -24.54 3.71
N THR A 297 2.32 -24.40 4.92
CA THR A 297 0.87 -24.21 5.13
C THR A 297 0.39 -22.91 4.51
N LEU A 298 1.11 -21.80 4.71
CA LEU A 298 0.76 -20.52 4.12
C LEU A 298 0.83 -20.55 2.60
N ILE A 299 1.83 -21.20 2.00
CA ILE A 299 1.94 -21.37 0.55
C ILE A 299 0.75 -22.19 0.02
N ALA A 300 0.38 -23.28 0.68
CA ALA A 300 -0.81 -24.06 0.30
C ALA A 300 -2.10 -23.23 0.39
N GLN A 301 -2.28 -22.45 1.46
CA GLN A 301 -3.43 -21.56 1.60
C GLN A 301 -3.47 -20.50 0.51
N ALA A 302 -2.32 -19.88 0.19
CA ALA A 302 -2.22 -18.90 -0.89
C ALA A 302 -2.53 -19.55 -2.26
N MET A 303 -2.08 -20.79 -2.50
CA MET A 303 -2.40 -21.52 -3.72
C MET A 303 -3.89 -21.83 -3.85
N SER A 304 -4.54 -22.24 -2.75
CA SER A 304 -5.99 -22.49 -2.68
C SER A 304 -6.79 -21.21 -2.90
N GLN A 305 -6.44 -20.14 -2.20
CA GLN A 305 -7.05 -18.81 -2.38
C GLN A 305 -6.82 -18.24 -3.79
N ARG A 306 -5.67 -18.50 -4.42
CA ARG A 306 -5.42 -18.14 -5.82
C ARG A 306 -6.40 -18.80 -6.77
N GLN A 307 -6.94 -19.97 -6.42
CA GLN A 307 -7.95 -20.63 -7.23
C GLN A 307 -9.34 -19.99 -7.11
N THR A 308 -9.59 -19.14 -6.10
CA THR A 308 -10.86 -18.41 -5.96
C THR A 308 -10.85 -17.07 -6.71
N LEU A 309 -9.69 -16.59 -7.15
CA LEU A 309 -9.59 -15.37 -7.96
C LEU A 309 -10.02 -15.61 -9.41
N PRO A 310 -10.49 -14.56 -10.13
CA PRO A 310 -10.68 -14.63 -11.57
C PRO A 310 -9.40 -15.07 -12.28
N ALA A 311 -9.51 -15.93 -13.28
CA ALA A 311 -8.35 -16.53 -13.93
C ALA A 311 -7.32 -15.50 -14.44
N TRP A 312 -7.75 -14.36 -14.97
CA TRP A 312 -6.82 -13.31 -15.44
C TRP A 312 -6.03 -12.64 -14.30
N LEU A 313 -6.57 -12.58 -13.07
CA LEU A 313 -5.87 -12.03 -11.90
C LEU A 313 -5.04 -13.12 -11.22
N GLY A 314 -5.66 -14.28 -11.01
CA GLY A 314 -5.00 -15.44 -10.44
C GLY A 314 -3.76 -15.80 -11.25
N LEU A 315 -3.82 -15.83 -12.58
CA LEU A 315 -2.66 -16.17 -13.43
C LEU A 315 -1.67 -15.02 -13.67
N ALA A 316 -1.97 -13.79 -13.23
CA ALA A 316 -1.07 -12.65 -13.42
C ALA A 316 0.23 -12.80 -12.59
N PRO A 317 1.36 -12.19 -13.02
CA PRO A 317 2.55 -12.02 -12.18
C PRO A 317 2.22 -11.35 -10.84
N VAL A 318 3.00 -11.62 -9.80
CA VAL A 318 2.71 -11.11 -8.44
C VAL A 318 2.78 -9.59 -8.38
N GLU A 319 3.66 -8.96 -9.17
CA GLU A 319 3.78 -7.50 -9.27
C GLU A 319 2.50 -6.89 -9.86
N GLU A 320 1.88 -7.57 -10.82
CA GLU A 320 0.61 -7.14 -11.42
C GLU A 320 -0.55 -7.38 -10.46
N GLN A 321 -0.57 -8.50 -9.73
CA GLN A 321 -1.55 -8.73 -8.66
C GLN A 321 -1.45 -7.63 -7.60
N GLN A 322 -0.23 -7.29 -7.18
CA GLN A 322 0.05 -6.20 -6.24
C GLN A 322 -0.48 -4.87 -6.77
N LEU A 323 -0.13 -4.49 -8.00
CA LEU A 323 -0.60 -3.24 -8.60
C LEU A 323 -2.13 -3.19 -8.63
N HIS A 324 -2.79 -4.30 -8.97
CA HIS A 324 -4.25 -4.36 -8.99
C HIS A 324 -4.87 -4.13 -7.60
N ILE A 325 -4.29 -4.73 -6.56
CA ILE A 325 -4.74 -4.57 -5.18
C ILE A 325 -4.45 -3.15 -4.67
N GLU A 326 -3.30 -2.58 -5.01
CA GLU A 326 -2.96 -1.20 -4.67
C GLU A 326 -3.93 -0.21 -5.29
N LEU A 327 -4.32 -0.39 -6.57
CA LEU A 327 -5.33 0.45 -7.23
C LEU A 327 -6.69 0.36 -6.52
N LEU A 328 -7.10 -0.84 -6.09
CA LEU A 328 -8.31 -1.05 -5.30
C LEU A 328 -8.22 -0.37 -3.93
N GLU A 329 -7.06 -0.41 -3.28
CA GLU A 329 -6.83 0.25 -2.00
C GLU A 329 -6.86 1.78 -2.13
N GLN A 330 -6.30 2.33 -3.21
CA GLN A 330 -6.42 3.77 -3.48
C GLN A 330 -7.88 4.17 -3.74
N TYR A 331 -8.65 3.35 -4.46
CA TYR A 331 -10.08 3.57 -4.60
C TYR A 331 -10.80 3.56 -3.25
N ARG A 332 -10.55 2.54 -2.40
CA ARG A 332 -11.10 2.46 -1.03
C ARG A 332 -10.81 3.71 -0.21
N ASN A 333 -9.58 4.21 -0.30
CA ASN A 333 -9.13 5.38 0.45
C ASN A 333 -9.74 6.70 -0.09
N SER A 334 -10.09 6.75 -1.38
CA SER A 334 -10.77 7.90 -2.00
C SER A 334 -12.28 7.99 -1.67
N VAL A 335 -12.89 6.91 -1.18
CA VAL A 335 -14.31 6.89 -0.81
C VAL A 335 -14.52 7.34 0.63
N THR A 336 -15.07 8.55 0.80
CA THR A 336 -15.42 9.14 2.11
C THR A 336 -16.92 8.99 2.39
N ASP A 337 -17.26 8.46 3.57
CA ASP A 337 -18.63 8.16 4.03
C ASP A 337 -19.48 7.29 3.08
N ASP A 338 -18.86 6.43 2.25
CA ASP A 338 -19.56 5.62 1.23
C ASP A 338 -20.38 6.45 0.21
N LYS A 339 -19.97 7.71 -0.02
CA LYS A 339 -20.64 8.67 -0.92
C LYS A 339 -19.86 8.89 -2.23
N ASP A 340 -20.59 8.98 -3.34
CA ASP A 340 -20.09 9.32 -4.68
C ASP A 340 -20.61 10.70 -5.15
N TYR A 341 -20.35 11.06 -6.41
CA TYR A 341 -20.81 12.33 -6.99
C TYR A 341 -22.33 12.40 -7.25
N LEU A 342 -23.06 11.28 -7.24
CA LEU A 342 -24.51 11.21 -7.44
C LEU A 342 -25.29 11.06 -6.12
N HIS A 343 -24.60 10.86 -5.00
CA HIS A 343 -25.19 10.66 -3.68
C HIS A 343 -26.25 11.71 -3.33
N GLY A 344 -27.41 11.30 -2.84
CA GLY A 344 -28.49 12.22 -2.45
C GLY A 344 -29.33 12.78 -3.61
N ILE A 345 -29.05 12.41 -4.87
CA ILE A 345 -29.98 12.63 -5.98
C ILE A 345 -31.09 11.56 -5.87
N GLN A 346 -32.35 11.98 -6.01
CA GLN A 346 -33.49 11.07 -6.00
C GLN A 346 -33.36 10.03 -7.12
N THR A 347 -33.67 8.77 -6.85
CA THR A 347 -33.61 7.72 -7.87
C THR A 347 -34.71 7.91 -8.91
N LEU A 348 -34.46 7.46 -10.14
CA LEU A 348 -35.40 7.59 -11.24
C LEU A 348 -36.69 6.81 -10.96
N GLU A 349 -36.60 5.64 -10.33
CA GLU A 349 -37.76 4.83 -9.95
C GLU A 349 -38.63 5.54 -8.90
N GLU A 350 -38.01 6.15 -7.88
CA GLU A 350 -38.75 6.87 -6.84
C GLU A 350 -39.39 8.13 -7.40
N TYR A 351 -38.69 8.87 -8.26
CA TYR A 351 -39.25 10.02 -8.97
C TYR A 351 -40.49 9.62 -9.78
N VAL A 352 -40.40 8.56 -10.59
CA VAL A 352 -41.53 8.06 -11.40
C VAL A 352 -42.68 7.62 -10.49
N ARG A 353 -42.41 6.89 -9.42
CA ARG A 353 -43.42 6.43 -8.46
C ARG A 353 -44.17 7.59 -7.81
N GLN A 354 -43.46 8.59 -7.30
CA GLN A 354 -44.05 9.77 -6.66
C GLN A 354 -44.85 10.63 -7.65
N THR A 355 -44.31 10.80 -8.87
CA THR A 355 -44.98 11.57 -9.93
C THR A 355 -46.26 10.86 -10.38
N LEU A 356 -46.23 9.54 -10.59
CA LEU A 356 -47.41 8.75 -10.91
C LEU A 356 -48.46 8.79 -9.78
N LYS A 357 -48.06 8.70 -8.51
CA LYS A 357 -48.97 8.86 -7.37
C LYS A 357 -49.69 10.21 -7.39
N THR A 358 -48.94 11.28 -7.66
CA THR A 358 -49.48 12.64 -7.79
C THR A 358 -50.46 12.76 -8.96
N LEU A 359 -50.08 12.28 -10.14
CA LEU A 359 -50.91 12.32 -11.35
C LEU A 359 -52.18 11.48 -11.22
N LEU A 360 -52.09 10.28 -10.63
CA LEU A 360 -53.24 9.41 -10.37
C LEU A 360 -54.21 10.05 -9.38
N LYS A 361 -53.70 10.62 -8.28
CA LYS A 361 -54.53 11.34 -7.29
C LYS A 361 -55.23 12.56 -7.89
N ALA A 362 -54.55 13.32 -8.74
CA ALA A 362 -55.14 14.48 -9.42
C ALA A 362 -56.22 14.07 -10.44
N ARG A 363 -56.02 12.97 -11.16
CA ARG A 363 -56.93 12.50 -12.21
C ARG A 363 -58.12 11.68 -11.67
N PHE A 364 -57.94 10.99 -10.55
CA PHE A 364 -58.94 10.12 -9.91
C PHE A 364 -59.05 10.42 -8.40
N PRO A 365 -59.53 11.60 -8.00
CA PRO A 365 -59.54 12.03 -6.59
C PRO A 365 -60.37 11.13 -5.66
N GLU A 366 -61.43 10.50 -6.21
CA GLU A 366 -62.32 9.58 -5.50
C GLU A 366 -61.74 8.17 -5.31
N HIS A 367 -60.56 7.87 -5.88
CA HIS A 367 -59.95 6.54 -5.85
C HIS A 367 -58.51 6.61 -5.32
N THR A 368 -58.21 5.86 -4.27
CA THR A 368 -56.84 5.68 -3.80
C THR A 368 -56.15 4.63 -4.68
N LEU A 369 -55.39 5.08 -5.68
CA LEU A 369 -54.68 4.21 -6.61
C LEU A 369 -53.17 4.20 -6.28
N ASP A 370 -52.59 3.02 -6.12
CA ASP A 370 -51.14 2.86 -6.02
C ASP A 370 -50.57 2.38 -7.36
N PRO A 371 -49.65 3.12 -8.02
CA PRO A 371 -49.03 2.68 -9.27
C PRO A 371 -48.25 1.36 -9.16
N ASP A 372 -47.84 0.94 -7.96
CA ASP A 372 -47.19 -0.37 -7.76
C ASP A 372 -48.18 -1.55 -7.79
N LEU A 373 -49.49 -1.28 -7.62
CA LEU A 373 -50.56 -2.28 -7.65
C LEU A 373 -51.31 -2.32 -8.99
N ILE A 374 -51.00 -1.38 -9.89
CA ILE A 374 -51.51 -1.36 -11.26
C ILE A 374 -50.56 -2.17 -12.14
N GLU A 375 -51.07 -3.22 -12.77
CA GLU A 375 -50.33 -4.12 -13.64
C GLU A 375 -50.65 -3.82 -15.12
N ILE A 376 -49.58 -3.70 -15.91
CA ILE A 376 -49.63 -3.50 -17.35
C ILE A 376 -49.16 -4.78 -18.02
N THR A 377 -50.09 -5.44 -18.72
CA THR A 377 -49.81 -6.69 -19.43
C THR A 377 -49.77 -6.43 -20.94
N PRO A 378 -48.63 -6.62 -21.61
CA PRO A 378 -48.56 -6.53 -23.06
C PRO A 378 -49.49 -7.56 -23.72
N ASN A 379 -50.17 -7.19 -24.81
CA ASN A 379 -51.07 -8.13 -25.51
C ASN A 379 -50.32 -9.28 -26.19
N LEU A 380 -49.05 -9.08 -26.54
CA LEU A 380 -48.17 -10.08 -27.14
C LEU A 380 -47.19 -10.58 -26.09
N ALA A 381 -47.16 -11.90 -25.86
CA ALA A 381 -46.21 -12.52 -24.92
C ALA A 381 -44.73 -12.25 -25.28
N LEU A 382 -44.43 -12.06 -26.57
CA LEU A 382 -43.11 -11.70 -27.09
C LEU A 382 -42.67 -10.25 -26.73
N ALA A 383 -43.61 -9.38 -26.36
CA ALA A 383 -43.32 -7.98 -26.02
C ALA A 383 -42.85 -7.80 -24.56
N GLY A 384 -42.97 -8.84 -23.72
CA GLY A 384 -42.49 -8.87 -22.35
C GLY A 384 -43.51 -9.39 -21.33
N PRO A 385 -43.07 -9.66 -20.08
CA PRO A 385 -43.97 -10.07 -19.00
C PRO A 385 -44.85 -8.90 -18.52
N ALA A 386 -45.89 -9.22 -17.74
CA ALA A 386 -46.66 -8.21 -17.02
C ALA A 386 -45.77 -7.46 -16.02
N GLN A 387 -45.94 -6.14 -15.92
CA GLN A 387 -45.12 -5.25 -15.09
C GLN A 387 -45.99 -4.27 -14.32
N THR A 388 -45.51 -3.73 -13.20
CA THR A 388 -46.20 -2.62 -12.52
C THR A 388 -46.19 -1.36 -13.40
N LEU A 389 -47.11 -0.43 -13.16
CA LEU A 389 -47.16 0.84 -13.91
C LEU A 389 -45.85 1.64 -13.78
N VAL A 390 -45.18 1.56 -12.62
CA VAL A 390 -43.85 2.16 -12.40
C VAL A 390 -42.79 1.51 -13.29
N GLN A 391 -42.70 0.18 -13.30
CA GLN A 391 -41.72 -0.54 -14.13
C GLN A 391 -42.00 -0.36 -15.63
N PHE A 392 -43.28 -0.37 -16.00
CA PHE A 392 -43.72 -0.13 -17.38
C PHE A 392 -43.31 1.26 -17.86
N ALA A 393 -43.46 2.30 -17.03
CA ALA A 393 -43.02 3.66 -17.36
C ALA A 393 -41.52 3.75 -17.68
N LEU A 394 -40.69 2.93 -17.02
CA LEU A 394 -39.24 2.89 -17.22
C LEU A 394 -38.79 2.04 -18.43
N ASN A 395 -39.64 1.14 -18.95
CA ASN A 395 -39.27 0.15 -19.97
C ASN A 395 -40.11 0.24 -21.27
N HIS A 396 -40.82 1.34 -21.50
CA HIS A 396 -41.92 1.43 -22.48
C HIS A 396 -41.53 1.40 -23.96
N ALA A 397 -40.24 1.51 -24.31
CA ALA A 397 -39.76 1.67 -25.69
C ALA A 397 -40.17 0.52 -26.64
N ASN A 398 -40.37 -0.70 -26.12
CA ASN A 398 -40.75 -1.87 -26.94
C ASN A 398 -42.26 -2.14 -27.00
N ILE A 399 -43.09 -1.55 -26.12
CA ILE A 399 -44.50 -1.93 -25.96
C ILE A 399 -45.46 -0.82 -26.41
N ALA A 400 -45.01 0.44 -26.43
CA ALA A 400 -45.83 1.57 -26.90
C ALA A 400 -45.97 1.65 -28.44
N GLN A 401 -45.12 0.93 -29.20
CA GLN A 401 -45.11 0.92 -30.67
C GLN A 401 -46.14 -0.04 -31.30
N GLY A 402 -47.39 0.01 -30.84
CA GLY A 402 -48.54 -0.51 -31.61
C GLY A 402 -49.08 -1.90 -31.24
N SER A 403 -48.43 -2.67 -30.36
CA SER A 403 -48.93 -4.01 -29.95
C SER A 403 -50.11 -4.00 -28.97
N GLY A 404 -50.35 -2.87 -28.31
CA GLY A 404 -51.39 -2.72 -27.29
C GLY A 404 -51.07 -3.42 -25.97
N PHE A 405 -51.75 -3.02 -24.90
CA PHE A 405 -51.60 -3.59 -23.56
C PHE A 405 -52.92 -3.51 -22.78
N ARG A 406 -53.07 -4.39 -21.78
CA ARG A 406 -54.19 -4.39 -20.83
C ARG A 406 -53.74 -3.82 -19.49
N VAL A 407 -54.68 -3.15 -18.82
CA VAL A 407 -54.49 -2.58 -17.49
C VAL A 407 -55.31 -3.42 -16.51
N SER A 408 -54.65 -4.01 -15.51
CA SER A 408 -55.26 -4.79 -14.44
C SER A 408 -54.77 -4.28 -13.08
N SER A 409 -55.46 -4.68 -12.01
CA SER A 409 -55.02 -4.46 -10.64
C SER A 409 -54.62 -5.79 -10.03
N THR A 410 -53.50 -5.82 -9.31
CA THR A 410 -53.09 -6.98 -8.49
C THR A 410 -53.78 -6.97 -7.12
N ALA A 411 -54.42 -5.87 -6.75
CA ALA A 411 -55.22 -5.73 -5.53
C ALA A 411 -56.70 -6.10 -5.78
N ARG A 412 -57.43 -6.44 -4.71
CA ARG A 412 -58.88 -6.72 -4.76
C ARG A 412 -59.75 -5.50 -5.15
N GLN A 413 -59.15 -4.31 -5.23
CA GLN A 413 -59.82 -3.08 -5.60
C GLN A 413 -60.06 -3.02 -7.12
N GLN A 414 -61.29 -2.72 -7.51
CA GLN A 414 -61.65 -2.56 -8.92
C GLN A 414 -61.13 -1.23 -9.45
N LEU A 415 -60.43 -1.24 -10.59
CA LEU A 415 -59.92 -0.03 -11.23
C LEU A 415 -61.08 0.76 -11.87
N PRO A 416 -61.00 2.12 -11.91
CA PRO A 416 -61.94 2.93 -12.66
C PRO A 416 -61.99 2.49 -14.14
N ALA A 417 -63.18 2.39 -14.73
CA ALA A 417 -63.34 2.02 -16.14
C ALA A 417 -62.63 2.98 -17.12
N THR A 418 -62.35 4.20 -16.67
CA THR A 418 -61.63 5.25 -17.41
C THR A 418 -60.11 5.19 -17.29
N LEU A 419 -59.55 4.28 -16.47
CA LEU A 419 -58.11 3.98 -16.44
C LEU A 419 -57.76 2.92 -17.48
N ASP A 420 -57.87 3.31 -18.76
CA ASP A 420 -57.63 2.45 -19.91
C ASP A 420 -56.25 2.68 -20.54
N GLN A 421 -55.99 2.06 -21.70
CA GLN A 421 -54.73 2.21 -22.43
C GLN A 421 -54.43 3.68 -22.79
N ALA A 422 -55.44 4.46 -23.14
CA ALA A 422 -55.27 5.86 -23.50
C ALA A 422 -54.93 6.71 -22.27
N ALA A 423 -55.58 6.44 -21.13
CA ALA A 423 -55.26 7.07 -19.86
C ALA A 423 -53.82 6.79 -19.42
N VAL A 424 -53.35 5.54 -19.51
CA VAL A 424 -51.96 5.18 -19.20
C VAL A 424 -50.97 5.89 -20.12
N LYS A 425 -51.22 5.93 -21.45
CA LYS A 425 -50.35 6.67 -22.39
C LYS A 425 -50.24 8.16 -22.02
N GLN A 426 -51.36 8.79 -21.63
CA GLN A 426 -51.37 10.18 -21.18
C GLN A 426 -50.59 10.37 -19.87
N LEU A 427 -50.73 9.45 -18.91
CA LEU A 427 -49.93 9.48 -17.67
C LEU A 427 -48.43 9.40 -17.96
N LEU A 428 -48.01 8.54 -18.90
CA LEU A 428 -46.60 8.42 -19.29
C LEU A 428 -46.06 9.71 -19.95
N LEU A 429 -46.86 10.36 -20.79
CA LEU A 429 -46.49 11.66 -21.37
C LEU A 429 -46.36 12.76 -20.31
N SER A 430 -47.23 12.74 -19.29
CA SER A 430 -47.19 13.69 -18.17
C SER A 430 -46.02 13.50 -17.18
N LEU A 431 -45.22 12.43 -17.29
CA LEU A 431 -44.07 12.22 -16.40
C LEU A 431 -42.93 13.22 -16.63
N ASN A 432 -42.80 13.73 -17.86
CA ASN A 432 -41.80 14.71 -18.27
C ASN A 432 -40.38 14.43 -17.72
N ILE A 433 -39.92 13.17 -17.83
CA ILE A 433 -38.62 12.74 -17.24
C ILE A 433 -37.46 13.55 -17.83
N GLN A 434 -37.45 13.77 -19.14
CA GLN A 434 -36.42 14.57 -19.80
C GLN A 434 -36.36 16.00 -19.25
N GLY A 435 -37.52 16.64 -19.04
CA GLY A 435 -37.59 18.03 -18.59
C GLY A 435 -37.34 18.17 -17.09
N ASP A 436 -38.25 17.63 -16.29
CA ASP A 436 -38.30 17.91 -14.84
C ASP A 436 -37.22 17.14 -14.07
N TYR A 437 -37.06 15.83 -14.32
CA TYR A 437 -36.00 15.04 -13.69
C TYR A 437 -34.61 15.41 -14.24
N GLY A 438 -34.50 15.67 -15.56
CA GLY A 438 -33.27 16.17 -16.17
C GLY A 438 -32.80 17.50 -15.57
N LYS A 439 -33.74 18.42 -15.27
CA LYS A 439 -33.45 19.66 -14.56
C LYS A 439 -32.96 19.42 -13.13
N LEU A 440 -33.61 18.54 -12.37
CA LEU A 440 -33.18 18.15 -11.02
C LEU A 440 -31.74 17.62 -11.02
N VAL A 441 -31.39 16.74 -11.97
CA VAL A 441 -30.02 16.22 -12.12
C VAL A 441 -29.03 17.32 -12.47
N THR A 442 -29.39 18.19 -13.43
CA THR A 442 -28.52 19.28 -13.89
C THR A 442 -28.23 20.27 -12.76
N GLU A 443 -29.26 20.69 -12.01
CA GLU A 443 -29.14 21.59 -10.86
C GLU A 443 -28.31 20.97 -9.74
N ALA A 444 -28.41 19.65 -9.52
CA ALA A 444 -27.61 18.96 -8.52
C ALA A 444 -26.11 18.86 -8.89
N LEU A 445 -25.77 18.88 -10.19
CA LEU A 445 -24.41 18.70 -10.70
C LEU A 445 -23.76 19.99 -11.22
N SER A 446 -24.48 21.10 -11.23
CA SER A 446 -24.01 22.39 -11.76
C SER A 446 -24.02 23.48 -10.68
N GLY A 447 -23.16 24.50 -10.84
CA GLY A 447 -23.08 25.62 -9.91
C GLY A 447 -22.25 25.35 -8.65
N SER A 448 -22.25 26.30 -7.72
CA SER A 448 -21.37 26.27 -6.53
C SER A 448 -21.71 25.14 -5.54
N ALA A 449 -22.98 24.75 -5.43
CA ALA A 449 -23.41 23.65 -4.57
C ALA A 449 -22.89 22.27 -5.03
N ALA A 450 -22.46 22.15 -6.30
CA ALA A 450 -21.94 20.92 -6.87
C ALA A 450 -20.43 20.70 -6.61
N ILE A 451 -19.71 21.68 -6.07
CA ILE A 451 -18.27 21.59 -5.79
C ILE A 451 -17.89 20.30 -5.01
N PRO A 452 -18.60 19.92 -3.92
CA PRO A 452 -18.29 18.67 -3.22
C PRO A 452 -18.50 17.42 -4.09
N ARG A 453 -19.43 17.43 -5.04
CA ARG A 453 -19.69 16.32 -5.96
C ARG A 453 -18.62 16.24 -7.04
N GLN A 454 -18.22 17.37 -7.61
CA GLN A 454 -17.09 17.45 -8.52
C GLN A 454 -15.82 16.93 -7.86
N LEU A 455 -15.55 17.35 -6.62
CA LEU A 455 -14.39 16.87 -5.87
C LEU A 455 -14.39 15.34 -5.68
N ARG A 456 -15.55 14.76 -5.33
CA ARG A 456 -15.71 13.29 -5.27
C ARG A 456 -15.45 12.63 -6.62
N PHE A 457 -15.97 13.20 -7.71
CA PHE A 457 -15.77 12.68 -9.06
C PHE A 457 -14.28 12.64 -9.44
N VAL A 458 -13.57 13.77 -9.30
CA VAL A 458 -12.15 13.86 -9.67
C VAL A 458 -11.23 13.05 -8.76
N GLN A 459 -11.62 12.81 -7.50
CA GLN A 459 -10.83 11.98 -6.57
C GLN A 459 -11.06 10.48 -6.75
N GLN A 460 -12.27 10.06 -7.14
CA GLN A 460 -12.64 8.63 -7.20
C GLN A 460 -12.48 8.04 -8.60
N LEU A 461 -12.84 8.79 -9.65
CA LEU A 461 -12.88 8.28 -11.03
C LEU A 461 -11.51 7.76 -11.52
N PRO A 462 -10.37 8.43 -11.29
CA PRO A 462 -9.08 7.94 -11.77
C PRO A 462 -8.76 6.52 -11.29
N TRP A 463 -8.98 6.22 -10.01
CA TRP A 463 -8.71 4.90 -9.43
C TRP A 463 -9.63 3.82 -9.99
N GLN A 464 -10.90 4.16 -10.23
CA GLN A 464 -11.87 3.25 -10.88
C GLN A 464 -11.42 2.92 -12.31
N LEU A 465 -11.04 3.92 -13.09
CA LEU A 465 -10.63 3.75 -14.48
C LEU A 465 -9.29 3.02 -14.60
N LEU A 466 -8.32 3.31 -13.74
CA LEU A 466 -7.03 2.63 -13.70
C LEU A 466 -7.19 1.15 -13.34
N GLN A 467 -8.01 0.84 -12.33
CA GLN A 467 -8.30 -0.55 -11.96
C GLN A 467 -8.94 -1.32 -13.13
N HIS A 468 -9.88 -0.70 -13.84
CA HIS A 468 -10.53 -1.31 -14.99
C HIS A 468 -9.57 -1.52 -16.16
N ALA A 469 -8.80 -0.49 -16.52
CA ALA A 469 -7.79 -0.55 -17.58
C ALA A 469 -6.72 -1.61 -17.27
N HIS A 470 -6.32 -1.76 -16.01
CA HIS A 470 -5.41 -2.80 -15.58
C HIS A 470 -6.02 -4.21 -15.76
N GLY A 471 -7.30 -4.37 -15.42
CA GLY A 471 -8.03 -5.61 -15.69
C GLY A 471 -8.06 -5.95 -17.18
N LEU A 472 -8.29 -4.96 -18.06
CA LEU A 472 -8.25 -5.15 -19.52
C LEU A 472 -6.85 -5.50 -20.03
N LYS A 473 -5.79 -4.89 -19.48
CA LYS A 473 -4.39 -5.22 -19.76
C LYS A 473 -4.10 -6.69 -19.42
N LEU A 474 -4.48 -7.14 -18.23
CA LEU A 474 -4.26 -8.53 -17.80
C LEU A 474 -5.07 -9.55 -18.61
N GLN A 475 -6.23 -9.14 -19.10
CA GLN A 475 -7.04 -9.93 -20.05
C GLN A 475 -6.55 -9.80 -21.50
N ARG A 476 -5.47 -9.05 -21.76
CA ARG A 476 -4.90 -8.77 -23.10
C ARG A 476 -5.84 -8.04 -24.07
N HIS A 477 -6.85 -7.34 -23.54
CA HIS A 477 -7.68 -6.42 -24.31
C HIS A 477 -7.03 -5.04 -24.49
N LEU A 478 -6.04 -4.72 -23.65
CA LEU A 478 -5.16 -3.56 -23.79
C LEU A 478 -3.70 -4.02 -23.78
N SER A 479 -2.87 -3.38 -24.59
CA SER A 479 -1.42 -3.53 -24.54
C SER A 479 -0.83 -2.83 -23.30
N PRO A 480 0.37 -3.23 -22.84
CA PRO A 480 1.08 -2.50 -21.79
C PRO A 480 1.28 -1.01 -22.12
N SER A 481 1.55 -0.68 -23.38
CA SER A 481 1.70 0.71 -23.85
C SER A 481 0.39 1.50 -23.79
N ALA A 482 -0.74 0.87 -24.14
CA ALA A 482 -2.04 1.51 -24.00
C ALA A 482 -2.40 1.77 -22.54
N PHE A 483 -2.13 0.81 -21.66
CA PHE A 483 -2.28 1.00 -20.22
C PHE A 483 -1.39 2.12 -19.69
N ASP A 484 -0.13 2.22 -20.13
CA ASP A 484 0.79 3.29 -19.72
C ASP A 484 0.27 4.69 -20.10
N LEU A 485 -0.26 4.86 -21.32
CA LEU A 485 -0.88 6.12 -21.76
C LEU A 485 -2.11 6.49 -20.93
N ILE A 486 -3.00 5.52 -20.65
CA ILE A 486 -4.15 5.72 -19.75
C ILE A 486 -3.66 6.09 -18.35
N PHE A 487 -2.58 5.46 -17.89
CA PHE A 487 -1.98 5.75 -16.59
C PHE A 487 -1.54 7.21 -16.49
N GLN A 488 -0.73 7.65 -17.46
CA GLN A 488 -0.20 9.01 -17.48
C GLN A 488 -1.31 10.07 -17.39
N VAL A 489 -2.40 9.92 -18.14
CA VAL A 489 -3.45 10.95 -18.21
C VAL A 489 -4.39 10.94 -17.00
N LEU A 490 -4.53 9.80 -16.31
CA LEU A 490 -5.36 9.69 -15.11
C LEU A 490 -4.60 10.06 -13.83
N ASP A 491 -3.31 9.74 -13.73
CA ASP A 491 -2.46 10.12 -12.59
C ASP A 491 -1.96 11.58 -12.70
N MET A 492 -1.74 12.09 -13.92
CA MET A 492 -1.30 13.46 -14.18
C MET A 492 -2.34 14.17 -15.08
N PRO A 493 -3.53 14.53 -14.55
CA PRO A 493 -4.65 14.98 -15.36
C PRO A 493 -4.48 16.36 -16.00
N ASP A 494 -3.66 17.23 -15.44
CA ASP A 494 -3.32 18.53 -16.04
C ASP A 494 -2.22 18.37 -17.10
N ALA A 495 -2.52 18.77 -18.34
CA ALA A 495 -1.60 18.56 -19.46
C ALA A 495 -0.27 19.35 -19.34
N ILE A 496 -0.29 20.54 -18.74
CA ILE A 496 0.93 21.35 -18.52
C ILE A 496 1.79 20.71 -17.43
N ALA A 497 1.17 20.26 -16.33
CA ALA A 497 1.89 19.57 -15.27
C ALA A 497 2.50 18.26 -15.76
N ARG A 498 1.75 17.48 -16.55
CA ARG A 498 2.22 16.24 -17.18
C ARG A 498 3.40 16.47 -18.12
N ALA A 499 3.34 17.50 -18.97
CA ALA A 499 4.43 17.86 -19.88
C ALA A 499 5.74 18.25 -19.17
N ALA A 500 5.67 18.61 -17.88
CA ALA A 500 6.85 18.87 -17.05
C ALA A 500 7.54 17.59 -16.53
N VAL A 501 7.07 16.39 -16.90
CA VAL A 501 7.68 15.11 -16.56
C VAL A 501 8.33 14.51 -17.81
N ALA A 502 9.64 14.28 -17.75
CA ALA A 502 10.37 13.72 -18.88
C ALA A 502 9.86 12.30 -19.22
N GLY A 503 9.52 12.09 -20.49
CA GLY A 503 8.99 10.83 -21.01
C GLY A 503 7.47 10.65 -20.87
N ALA A 504 6.75 11.59 -20.22
CA ALA A 504 5.29 11.57 -20.15
C ALA A 504 4.68 12.22 -21.41
N ASN A 505 4.47 11.41 -22.45
CA ASN A 505 4.07 11.88 -23.77
C ASN A 505 2.56 11.76 -24.05
N ALA A 506 1.75 11.29 -23.11
CA ALA A 506 0.32 11.08 -23.36
C ALA A 506 -0.47 12.39 -23.50
N ILE A 507 -1.33 12.45 -24.52
CA ILE A 507 -2.30 13.52 -24.73
C ILE A 507 -3.72 12.95 -24.79
N VAL A 508 -4.70 13.80 -24.48
CA VAL A 508 -6.12 13.47 -24.63
C VAL A 508 -6.78 14.51 -25.51
N LYS A 509 -7.56 14.04 -26.50
CA LYS A 509 -8.35 14.86 -27.41
C LYS A 509 -9.82 14.47 -27.25
N PRO A 510 -10.78 15.41 -27.24
CA PRO A 510 -12.16 15.05 -27.51
C PRO A 510 -12.26 14.40 -28.89
N LEU A 511 -13.18 13.45 -29.08
CA LEU A 511 -13.40 12.86 -30.40
C LEU A 511 -14.07 13.88 -31.31
N GLU A 512 -13.27 14.56 -32.12
CA GLU A 512 -13.70 15.53 -33.11
C GLU A 512 -13.60 14.93 -34.50
N MET A 513 -14.63 15.11 -35.32
CA MET A 513 -14.67 14.62 -36.70
C MET A 513 -14.85 15.77 -37.68
N ILE A 514 -14.06 15.75 -38.75
CA ILE A 514 -14.12 16.68 -39.86
C ILE A 514 -14.71 15.92 -41.05
N LYS A 515 -15.86 16.35 -41.57
CA LYS A 515 -16.60 15.62 -42.62
C LYS A 515 -15.83 15.52 -43.94
N THR A 516 -15.19 16.63 -44.32
CA THR A 516 -14.41 16.81 -45.55
C THR A 516 -13.31 17.82 -45.27
N ALA A 517 -12.22 17.79 -46.04
CA ALA A 517 -11.08 18.68 -45.83
C ALA A 517 -11.49 20.16 -45.77
N GLY A 518 -11.12 20.86 -44.69
CA GLY A 518 -11.44 22.29 -44.48
C GLY A 518 -12.80 22.55 -43.80
N ALA A 519 -13.62 21.53 -43.55
CA ALA A 519 -14.84 21.67 -42.76
C ALA A 519 -14.54 21.88 -41.27
N THR A 520 -15.46 22.54 -40.55
CA THR A 520 -15.36 22.69 -39.09
C THR A 520 -15.44 21.34 -38.39
N ALA A 521 -14.56 21.10 -37.43
CA ALA A 521 -14.57 19.91 -36.61
C ALA A 521 -15.85 19.83 -35.75
N VAL A 522 -16.50 18.68 -35.74
CA VAL A 522 -17.70 18.40 -34.96
C VAL A 522 -17.36 17.43 -33.84
N GLN A 523 -17.56 17.86 -32.60
CA GLN A 523 -17.26 17.05 -31.41
C GLN A 523 -18.38 16.04 -31.11
N ALA A 524 -18.00 14.78 -30.87
CA ALA A 524 -18.88 13.78 -30.27
C ALA A 524 -18.79 13.87 -28.74
N LEU A 525 -19.86 14.37 -28.10
CA LEU A 525 -19.87 14.65 -26.66
C LEU A 525 -19.59 13.39 -25.84
N GLY A 526 -18.67 13.50 -24.88
CA GLY A 526 -18.35 12.41 -23.94
C GLY A 526 -17.52 11.27 -24.55
N LEU A 527 -16.92 11.44 -25.73
CA LEU A 527 -15.97 10.49 -26.31
C LEU A 527 -14.59 11.16 -26.41
N TYR A 528 -13.53 10.40 -26.07
CA TYR A 528 -12.16 10.94 -26.01
C TYR A 528 -11.17 9.96 -26.60
N LEU A 529 -10.15 10.49 -27.27
CA LEU A 529 -9.02 9.72 -27.79
C LEU A 529 -7.77 10.04 -26.96
N ILE A 530 -7.21 9.02 -26.33
CA ILE A 530 -5.95 9.08 -25.59
C ILE A 530 -4.87 8.52 -26.52
N GLY A 531 -3.76 9.23 -26.69
CA GLY A 531 -2.70 8.79 -27.59
C GLY A 531 -1.37 9.48 -27.30
N PRO A 532 -0.31 9.09 -28.02
CA PRO A 532 0.98 9.77 -27.95
C PRO A 532 0.88 11.20 -28.50
N GLY A 533 1.59 12.14 -27.87
CA GLY A 533 1.74 13.51 -28.35
C GLY A 533 2.53 13.60 -29.64
N THR A 534 2.41 14.72 -30.35
CA THR A 534 3.07 14.98 -31.64
C THR A 534 4.53 14.56 -31.65
N GLY A 535 4.93 13.79 -32.67
CA GLY A 535 6.31 13.29 -32.82
C GLY A 535 6.60 11.96 -32.12
N ASN A 536 5.63 11.40 -31.36
CA ASN A 536 5.76 10.10 -30.70
C ASN A 536 4.85 9.05 -31.37
N GLN A 537 5.27 7.79 -31.34
CA GLN A 537 4.52 6.65 -31.87
C GLN A 537 3.90 5.84 -30.74
N GLY A 538 2.74 5.23 -30.97
CA GLY A 538 2.03 4.45 -29.97
C GLY A 538 0.55 4.26 -30.29
N PRO A 539 -0.14 3.41 -29.52
CA PRO A 539 -1.55 3.11 -29.74
C PRO A 539 -2.44 4.32 -29.41
N HIS A 540 -3.65 4.31 -29.98
CA HIS A 540 -4.71 5.26 -29.69
C HIS A 540 -5.85 4.55 -28.96
N ILE A 541 -6.29 5.10 -27.83
CA ILE A 541 -7.28 4.49 -26.95
C ILE A 541 -8.51 5.38 -26.93
N LEU A 542 -9.63 4.85 -27.43
CA LEU A 542 -10.92 5.49 -27.26
C LEU A 542 -11.44 5.23 -25.83
N TYR A 543 -11.70 6.30 -25.09
CA TYR A 543 -12.47 6.27 -23.85
C TYR A 543 -13.92 6.69 -24.13
N ALA A 544 -14.86 5.77 -23.88
CA ALA A 544 -16.27 5.93 -24.20
C ALA A 544 -17.18 5.62 -23.00
N PRO A 545 -17.33 6.55 -22.03
CA PRO A 545 -18.26 6.38 -20.92
C PRO A 545 -19.69 6.11 -21.41
N TYR A 546 -20.39 5.22 -20.70
CA TYR A 546 -21.76 4.78 -21.00
C TYR A 546 -21.94 4.02 -22.33
N ALA A 547 -20.85 3.64 -23.02
CA ALA A 547 -20.94 2.87 -24.25
C ALA A 547 -21.35 1.41 -23.99
N PRO A 548 -22.12 0.78 -24.90
CA PRO A 548 -22.35 -0.65 -24.87
C PRO A 548 -21.06 -1.39 -25.27
N GLY A 549 -20.37 -2.00 -24.30
CA GLY A 549 -19.20 -2.86 -24.54
C GLY A 549 -18.02 -2.55 -23.60
N SER A 550 -16.82 -2.44 -24.18
CA SER A 550 -15.61 -2.05 -23.44
C SER A 550 -15.53 -0.53 -23.27
N LEU A 551 -15.16 -0.08 -22.08
CA LEU A 551 -14.98 1.35 -21.76
C LEU A 551 -13.77 1.95 -22.47
N PHE A 552 -12.74 1.13 -22.68
CA PHE A 552 -11.52 1.45 -23.40
C PHE A 552 -11.37 0.53 -24.61
N THR A 553 -11.13 1.12 -25.78
CA THR A 553 -10.86 0.37 -27.01
C THR A 553 -9.55 0.85 -27.61
N GLU A 554 -8.60 -0.07 -27.82
CA GLU A 554 -7.29 0.23 -28.42
C GLU A 554 -7.33 0.10 -29.94
N PHE A 555 -6.71 1.07 -30.61
CA PHE A 555 -6.48 1.14 -32.05
C PHE A 555 -4.98 1.35 -32.28
N MET A 556 -4.41 0.84 -33.38
CA MET A 556 -2.97 1.01 -33.60
C MET A 556 -2.62 2.46 -33.95
N ASN A 557 -3.50 3.16 -34.65
CA ASN A 557 -3.31 4.54 -35.13
C ASN A 557 -4.67 5.24 -35.37
N GLU A 558 -4.65 6.54 -35.67
CA GLU A 558 -5.86 7.32 -35.96
C GLU A 558 -6.63 6.82 -37.22
N ALA A 559 -5.95 6.23 -38.20
CA ALA A 559 -6.61 5.69 -39.39
C ALA A 559 -7.47 4.46 -39.06
N ASP A 560 -7.04 3.61 -38.13
CA ASP A 560 -7.84 2.48 -37.64
C ASP A 560 -9.09 2.95 -36.90
N VAL A 561 -9.01 4.09 -36.19
CA VAL A 561 -10.18 4.72 -35.57
C VAL A 561 -11.17 5.12 -36.67
N VAL A 562 -10.72 5.85 -37.70
CA VAL A 562 -11.57 6.26 -38.83
C VAL A 562 -12.18 5.05 -39.55
N ALA A 563 -11.41 3.98 -39.75
CA ALA A 563 -11.91 2.73 -40.34
C ALA A 563 -13.03 2.11 -39.48
N ALA A 564 -12.89 2.13 -38.16
CA ALA A 564 -13.94 1.67 -37.24
C ALA A 564 -15.18 2.56 -37.29
N ILE A 565 -15.03 3.89 -37.42
CA ILE A 565 -16.16 4.83 -37.62
C ILE A 565 -16.93 4.52 -38.91
N ASN A 566 -16.21 4.18 -39.98
CA ASN A 566 -16.78 3.86 -41.28
C ASN A 566 -17.46 2.49 -41.34
N THR A 567 -17.21 1.61 -40.37
CA THR A 567 -17.80 0.27 -40.33
C THR A 567 -19.21 0.35 -39.71
N PRO A 568 -20.28 0.00 -40.45
CA PRO A 568 -21.63 0.02 -39.89
C PRO A 568 -21.77 -0.91 -38.68
N GLY A 569 -22.35 -0.41 -37.60
CA GLY A 569 -22.58 -1.19 -36.37
C GLY A 569 -22.69 -0.33 -35.11
N ALA A 570 -22.68 -0.98 -33.95
CA ALA A 570 -22.95 -0.35 -32.66
C ALA A 570 -21.99 0.82 -32.31
N PHE A 571 -20.75 0.75 -32.77
CA PHE A 571 -19.76 1.81 -32.58
C PHE A 571 -20.10 3.06 -33.41
N GLN A 572 -20.41 2.89 -34.69
CA GLN A 572 -20.88 3.96 -35.57
C GLN A 572 -22.17 4.60 -35.01
N ASP A 573 -23.12 3.78 -34.56
CA ASP A 573 -24.37 4.26 -33.97
C ASP A 573 -24.11 5.08 -32.70
N LEU A 574 -23.19 4.65 -31.84
CA LEU A 574 -22.79 5.40 -30.64
C LEU A 574 -22.26 6.78 -31.01
N ILE A 575 -21.33 6.86 -31.96
CA ILE A 575 -20.74 8.14 -32.39
C ILE A 575 -21.84 9.07 -32.87
N ILE A 576 -22.71 8.59 -33.74
CA ILE A 576 -23.82 9.37 -34.28
C ILE A 576 -24.72 9.88 -33.14
N ARG A 577 -25.05 9.03 -32.16
CA ARG A 577 -25.84 9.43 -30.98
C ARG A 577 -25.14 10.45 -30.07
N ARG A 578 -23.81 10.60 -30.14
CA ARG A 578 -23.04 11.59 -29.38
C ARG A 578 -22.84 12.92 -30.12
N LEU A 579 -23.06 12.99 -31.44
CA LEU A 579 -22.95 14.22 -32.24
C LEU A 579 -24.13 15.18 -32.04
N PRO A 580 -23.95 16.51 -32.09
CA PRO A 580 -25.05 17.48 -31.99
C PRO A 580 -26.25 17.11 -32.88
N ASP A 581 -27.48 17.29 -32.39
CA ASP A 581 -28.70 16.86 -33.11
C ASP A 581 -28.79 17.45 -34.53
N SER A 582 -28.27 18.67 -34.74
CA SER A 582 -28.19 19.33 -36.06
C SER A 582 -27.27 18.62 -37.07
N GLU A 583 -26.29 17.84 -36.60
CA GLU A 583 -25.26 17.21 -37.43
C GLU A 583 -25.53 15.72 -37.72
N GLN A 584 -26.37 15.06 -36.91
CA GLN A 584 -26.55 13.60 -36.98
C GLN A 584 -27.02 13.11 -38.37
N THR A 585 -27.98 13.79 -38.98
CA THR A 585 -28.50 13.41 -40.31
C THR A 585 -27.43 13.54 -41.40
N SER A 586 -26.61 14.59 -41.32
CA SER A 586 -25.51 14.80 -42.27
C SER A 586 -24.47 13.69 -42.18
N PHE A 587 -24.04 13.32 -40.97
CA PHE A 587 -23.11 12.22 -40.74
C PHE A 587 -23.70 10.84 -41.11
N LYS A 588 -24.97 10.58 -40.79
CA LYS A 588 -25.68 9.35 -41.20
C LYS A 588 -25.66 9.17 -42.71
N ASN A 589 -25.96 10.24 -43.46
CA ASN A 589 -25.98 10.19 -44.92
C ASN A 589 -24.57 9.98 -45.50
N LEU A 590 -23.56 10.68 -44.96
CA LEU A 590 -22.16 10.53 -45.37
C LEU A 590 -21.68 9.08 -45.17
N LEU A 591 -21.84 8.55 -43.97
CA LEU A 591 -21.41 7.18 -43.61
C LEU A 591 -22.17 6.11 -44.40
N LYS A 592 -23.45 6.35 -44.70
CA LYS A 592 -24.24 5.45 -45.56
C LYS A 592 -23.79 5.48 -47.02
N SER A 593 -23.33 6.63 -47.51
CA SER A 593 -22.84 6.78 -48.89
C SER A 593 -21.45 6.15 -49.10
N SER A 594 -20.68 5.97 -48.03
CA SER A 594 -19.32 5.41 -48.07
C SER A 594 -19.25 3.95 -47.59
N ILE A 595 -20.36 3.20 -47.60
CA ILE A 595 -20.35 1.79 -47.16
C ILE A 595 -19.45 0.97 -48.10
N GLY A 596 -18.39 0.38 -47.55
CA GLY A 596 -17.41 -0.42 -48.31
C GLY A 596 -16.22 0.37 -48.85
N GLU A 597 -16.18 1.69 -48.66
CA GLU A 597 -15.06 2.58 -49.00
C GLU A 597 -14.62 3.41 -47.77
N VAL A 598 -13.48 4.09 -47.84
CA VAL A 598 -13.03 5.01 -46.77
C VAL A 598 -13.68 6.37 -47.00
N SER A 599 -14.49 6.86 -46.05
CA SER A 599 -15.06 8.20 -46.16
C SER A 599 -13.99 9.29 -46.08
N GLU A 600 -14.31 10.50 -46.52
CA GLU A 600 -13.45 11.70 -46.39
C GLU A 600 -13.27 12.18 -44.95
N ILE A 601 -13.79 11.45 -43.95
CA ILE A 601 -13.74 11.84 -42.54
C ILE A 601 -12.32 11.77 -42.02
N THR A 602 -11.87 12.87 -41.39
CA THR A 602 -10.62 12.91 -40.61
C THR A 602 -10.90 13.30 -39.16
N LEU A 603 -9.95 13.00 -38.26
CA LEU A 603 -10.06 13.36 -36.86
C LEU A 603 -9.52 14.78 -36.58
N GLY A 604 -10.12 15.48 -35.63
CA GLY A 604 -9.61 16.75 -35.11
C GLY A 604 -8.35 16.55 -34.26
N SER A 605 -7.54 17.60 -34.16
CA SER A 605 -6.26 17.59 -33.43
C SER A 605 -6.29 18.37 -32.11
N THR A 606 -7.46 18.84 -31.67
CA THR A 606 -7.60 19.70 -30.49
C THR A 606 -7.33 18.91 -29.21
N SER A 607 -6.22 19.19 -28.52
CA SER A 607 -5.88 18.55 -27.25
C SER A 607 -6.48 19.29 -26.05
N ILE A 608 -6.91 18.54 -25.03
CA ILE A 608 -7.30 19.10 -23.73
C ILE A 608 -6.04 19.63 -23.04
N ALA A 609 -5.89 20.96 -23.00
CA ALA A 609 -4.71 21.62 -22.44
C ALA A 609 -4.74 21.82 -20.90
N GLY A 610 -5.89 21.61 -20.26
CA GLY A 610 -6.08 21.79 -18.81
C GLY A 610 -6.23 20.48 -18.06
N ASN A 611 -6.95 20.51 -16.95
CA ASN A 611 -7.26 19.33 -16.16
C ASN A 611 -8.32 18.44 -16.83
N LEU A 612 -7.92 17.24 -17.26
CA LEU A 612 -8.80 16.26 -17.90
C LEU A 612 -10.03 15.93 -17.05
N LEU A 613 -9.88 15.70 -15.75
CA LEU A 613 -10.97 15.20 -14.90
C LEU A 613 -12.06 16.26 -14.69
N THR A 614 -11.68 17.54 -14.65
CA THR A 614 -12.61 18.67 -14.67
C THR A 614 -13.42 18.68 -15.97
N GLN A 615 -12.75 18.53 -17.12
CA GLN A 615 -13.42 18.45 -18.42
C GLN A 615 -14.38 17.26 -18.49
N LEU A 616 -13.95 16.07 -18.02
CA LEU A 616 -14.81 14.88 -17.97
C LEU A 616 -16.05 15.10 -17.11
N TYR A 617 -15.94 15.79 -15.97
CA TYR A 617 -17.07 16.12 -15.12
C TYR A 617 -18.05 17.06 -15.84
N GLU A 618 -17.56 18.14 -16.43
CA GLU A 618 -18.39 19.10 -17.16
C GLU A 618 -19.10 18.48 -18.36
N ASP A 619 -18.38 17.70 -19.18
CA ASP A 619 -18.98 16.97 -20.30
C ASP A 619 -20.00 15.94 -19.82
N ASN A 620 -19.77 15.29 -18.68
CA ASN A 620 -20.74 14.40 -18.06
C ASN A 620 -22.02 15.15 -17.66
N THR A 621 -21.92 16.33 -17.04
CA THR A 621 -23.11 17.13 -16.68
C THR A 621 -23.97 17.49 -17.90
N ARG A 622 -23.35 17.67 -19.07
CA ARG A 622 -24.05 17.90 -20.35
C ARG A 622 -24.60 16.61 -20.97
N LEU A 623 -23.92 15.49 -20.76
CA LEU A 623 -24.27 14.21 -21.36
C LEU A 623 -25.50 13.57 -20.68
N LEU A 624 -25.60 13.62 -19.36
CA LEU A 624 -26.69 12.95 -18.62
C LEU A 624 -28.10 13.41 -19.05
N PRO A 625 -28.41 14.72 -19.18
CA PRO A 625 -29.73 15.16 -19.65
C PRO A 625 -30.03 14.70 -21.08
N ARG A 626 -29.00 14.62 -21.93
CA ARG A 626 -29.14 14.13 -23.30
C ARG A 626 -29.45 12.63 -23.35
N MET A 627 -28.85 11.85 -22.45
CA MET A 627 -29.19 10.43 -22.29
C MET A 627 -30.58 10.24 -21.68
N LEU A 628 -31.06 11.12 -20.80
CA LEU A 628 -32.46 11.07 -20.33
C LEU A 628 -33.46 11.30 -21.48
N ALA A 629 -33.09 12.12 -22.48
CA ALA A 629 -33.92 12.39 -23.65
C ALA A 629 -34.06 11.18 -24.62
N SER A 630 -33.19 10.16 -24.52
CA SER A 630 -33.23 8.99 -25.41
C SER A 630 -34.42 8.08 -25.17
N GLN A 631 -35.13 8.24 -24.04
CA GLN A 631 -36.33 7.47 -23.68
C GLN A 631 -37.36 7.38 -24.82
N SER A 632 -37.54 8.47 -25.56
CA SER A 632 -38.54 8.61 -26.62
C SER A 632 -38.08 8.11 -27.99
N LYS A 633 -36.80 7.71 -28.14
CA LYS A 633 -36.15 7.38 -29.41
C LYS A 633 -35.81 5.89 -29.47
N ALA A 634 -36.47 5.16 -30.37
CA ALA A 634 -36.31 3.71 -30.52
C ALA A 634 -34.87 3.24 -30.76
N ASN A 635 -34.08 4.04 -31.50
CA ASN A 635 -32.70 3.71 -31.87
C ASN A 635 -31.66 4.12 -30.81
N ASP A 636 -32.09 4.77 -29.72
CA ASP A 636 -31.20 5.31 -28.68
C ASP A 636 -31.40 4.56 -27.33
N GLN A 637 -32.01 3.37 -27.39
CA GLN A 637 -32.27 2.50 -26.26
C GLN A 637 -31.03 2.19 -25.37
N PRO A 638 -29.81 1.98 -25.91
CA PRO A 638 -28.63 1.76 -25.06
C PRO A 638 -28.33 2.93 -24.11
N ASP A 639 -28.55 4.18 -24.54
CA ASP A 639 -28.35 5.36 -23.69
C ASP A 639 -29.42 5.46 -22.60
N TRP A 640 -30.66 5.06 -22.92
CA TRP A 640 -31.76 5.01 -21.95
C TRP A 640 -31.53 3.94 -20.88
N GLU A 641 -31.02 2.78 -21.29
CA GLU A 641 -30.66 1.72 -20.36
C GLU A 641 -29.54 2.18 -19.42
N ALA A 642 -28.46 2.75 -19.97
CA ALA A 642 -27.36 3.27 -19.17
C ALA A 642 -27.82 4.30 -18.13
N ILE A 643 -28.68 5.27 -18.51
CA ILE A 643 -29.15 6.31 -17.57
C ILE A 643 -30.12 5.77 -16.52
N ARG A 644 -31.01 4.82 -16.90
CA ARG A 644 -31.90 4.14 -15.96
C ARG A 644 -31.11 3.42 -14.88
N HIS A 645 -30.02 2.76 -15.29
CA HIS A 645 -29.10 2.10 -14.38
C HIS A 645 -28.34 3.08 -13.49
N LEU A 646 -27.88 4.21 -14.03
CA LEU A 646 -27.17 5.24 -13.28
C LEU A 646 -27.98 5.74 -12.07
N PHE A 647 -29.29 5.89 -12.24
CA PHE A 647 -30.20 6.47 -11.25
C PHE A 647 -31.12 5.45 -10.54
N THR A 648 -30.79 4.15 -10.51
CA THR A 648 -31.59 3.17 -9.75
C THR A 648 -31.22 3.16 -8.26
N SER A 649 -32.14 2.72 -7.37
CA SER A 649 -31.80 2.40 -5.99
C SER A 649 -31.03 1.08 -5.92
N GLY A 650 -29.83 1.11 -5.36
CA GLY A 650 -28.95 -0.07 -5.26
C GLY A 650 -28.32 -0.47 -6.60
N ILE A 651 -27.47 -1.50 -6.58
CA ILE A 651 -26.73 -1.95 -7.76
C ILE A 651 -27.49 -3.13 -8.38
N LYS A 652 -28.19 -2.91 -9.49
CA LYS A 652 -28.66 -4.02 -10.34
C LYS A 652 -27.52 -4.43 -11.26
N LEU A 653 -27.01 -5.66 -11.08
CA LEU A 653 -25.97 -6.30 -11.89
C LEU A 653 -26.29 -6.21 -13.39
N ILE A 654 -25.69 -5.24 -14.11
CA ILE A 654 -25.57 -5.28 -15.56
C ILE A 654 -24.11 -5.12 -15.96
N VAL A 655 -23.74 -5.86 -17.00
CA VAL A 655 -22.47 -5.85 -17.72
C VAL A 655 -22.06 -4.42 -18.07
N GLY A 656 -20.84 -3.99 -17.75
CA GLY A 656 -20.03 -3.09 -18.60
C GLY A 656 -20.35 -1.58 -18.78
N HIS A 657 -21.23 -0.90 -18.02
CA HIS A 657 -21.80 0.35 -18.59
C HIS A 657 -21.74 1.68 -17.81
N LEU A 658 -21.03 1.88 -16.68
CA LEU A 658 -21.17 3.14 -15.92
C LEU A 658 -19.91 3.67 -15.20
N PRO A 659 -19.52 4.96 -15.35
CA PRO A 659 -18.64 5.68 -14.42
C PRO A 659 -19.31 5.87 -13.05
N GLY A 660 -18.61 5.59 -11.95
CA GLY A 660 -19.18 5.60 -10.59
C GLY A 660 -19.60 4.21 -10.09
N LYS A 661 -20.49 4.16 -9.07
CA LYS A 661 -20.86 2.95 -8.28
C LYS A 661 -21.35 1.70 -9.05
N LEU A 662 -21.37 1.69 -10.38
CA LEU A 662 -22.23 0.77 -11.11
C LEU A 662 -21.49 -0.16 -12.11
N ALA A 663 -20.25 0.14 -12.52
CA ALA A 663 -19.40 -0.84 -13.22
C ALA A 663 -18.69 -1.85 -12.28
N TYR A 664 -18.62 -1.51 -10.99
CA TYR A 664 -17.84 -2.20 -9.95
C TYR A 664 -18.35 -3.62 -9.66
N VAL A 665 -19.66 -3.88 -9.76
CA VAL A 665 -20.27 -5.07 -9.14
C VAL A 665 -20.18 -6.35 -9.95
N ARG A 666 -20.27 -6.36 -11.29
CA ARG A 666 -20.22 -7.64 -12.02
C ARG A 666 -18.86 -8.34 -11.88
N PHE A 667 -17.79 -7.56 -11.97
CA PHE A 667 -16.43 -8.06 -11.89
C PHE A 667 -16.09 -8.58 -10.48
N LEU A 668 -16.55 -7.90 -9.44
CA LEU A 668 -16.39 -8.38 -8.07
C LEU A 668 -17.32 -9.56 -7.77
N TRP A 669 -18.57 -9.50 -8.22
CA TRP A 669 -19.56 -10.53 -7.91
C TRP A 669 -19.17 -11.89 -8.51
N GLN A 670 -18.72 -11.95 -9.77
CA GLN A 670 -18.24 -13.21 -10.37
C GLN A 670 -16.88 -13.68 -9.84
N ALA A 671 -16.11 -12.80 -9.21
CA ALA A 671 -14.80 -13.10 -8.62
C ALA A 671 -14.87 -13.56 -7.16
N TYR A 672 -15.93 -13.17 -6.44
CA TYR A 672 -15.93 -13.16 -4.98
C TYR A 672 -17.18 -13.79 -4.34
N GLU A 673 -17.94 -14.62 -5.08
CA GLU A 673 -18.97 -15.51 -4.49
C GLU A 673 -18.39 -16.42 -3.38
N ASP A 674 -17.08 -16.69 -3.40
CA ASP A 674 -16.38 -17.50 -2.39
C ASP A 674 -15.92 -16.72 -1.13
N PHE A 675 -16.00 -15.38 -1.12
CA PHE A 675 -15.68 -14.54 0.05
C PHE A 675 -16.96 -14.08 0.75
N LYS A 676 -17.56 -14.99 1.55
CA LYS A 676 -18.85 -14.82 2.24
C LYS A 676 -19.04 -13.44 2.91
N ASP A 677 -18.08 -12.99 3.70
CA ASP A 677 -18.17 -11.69 4.42
C ASP A 677 -18.09 -10.46 3.48
N SER A 678 -17.43 -10.60 2.33
CA SER A 678 -17.35 -9.51 1.33
C SER A 678 -18.61 -9.43 0.49
N ALA A 679 -19.19 -10.58 0.13
CA ALA A 679 -20.46 -10.66 -0.60
C ALA A 679 -21.62 -10.09 0.23
N GLU A 680 -21.71 -10.46 1.51
CA GLU A 680 -22.72 -9.94 2.46
C GLU A 680 -22.55 -8.42 2.69
N GLY A 681 -21.31 -7.93 2.88
CA GLY A 681 -21.03 -6.50 3.04
C GLY A 681 -21.30 -5.66 1.79
N LEU A 682 -21.07 -6.19 0.58
CA LEU A 682 -21.40 -5.56 -0.70
C LEU A 682 -22.93 -5.48 -0.91
N GLN A 683 -23.65 -6.53 -0.52
CA GLN A 683 -25.11 -6.60 -0.60
C GLN A 683 -25.79 -5.60 0.35
N ASP A 684 -25.23 -5.40 1.55
CA ASP A 684 -25.76 -4.49 2.58
C ASP A 684 -25.26 -3.04 2.48
N HIS A 685 -24.66 -2.65 1.34
CA HIS A 685 -24.11 -1.31 1.11
C HIS A 685 -22.91 -0.90 2.00
N HIS A 686 -22.21 -1.84 2.65
CA HIS A 686 -21.01 -1.61 3.46
C HIS A 686 -19.72 -1.76 2.63
N TRP A 687 -19.59 -0.96 1.57
CA TRP A 687 -18.55 -1.08 0.54
C TRP A 687 -17.14 -1.04 1.07
N LYS A 688 -16.84 -0.07 1.95
CA LYS A 688 -15.52 0.08 2.55
C LYS A 688 -15.09 -1.17 3.33
N ARG A 689 -16.03 -1.83 4.01
CA ARG A 689 -15.78 -3.04 4.82
C ARG A 689 -15.55 -4.27 3.93
N ALA A 690 -16.37 -4.47 2.91
CA ALA A 690 -16.22 -5.58 1.97
C ALA A 690 -14.89 -5.49 1.20
N LEU A 691 -14.56 -4.30 0.69
CA LEU A 691 -13.30 -4.07 -0.01
C LEU A 691 -12.08 -4.23 0.91
N GLN A 692 -12.19 -3.83 2.18
CA GLN A 692 -11.14 -4.02 3.18
C GLN A 692 -10.84 -5.50 3.45
N SER A 693 -11.86 -6.34 3.66
CA SER A 693 -11.68 -7.78 3.88
C SER A 693 -11.03 -8.46 2.67
N PHE A 694 -11.46 -8.09 1.46
CA PHE A 694 -10.86 -8.60 0.23
C PHE A 694 -9.40 -8.16 0.06
N ILE A 695 -9.12 -6.86 0.19
CA ILE A 695 -7.75 -6.33 0.07
C ILE A 695 -6.84 -6.98 1.09
N ALA A 696 -7.30 -7.20 2.32
CA ALA A 696 -6.52 -7.91 3.34
C ALA A 696 -6.19 -9.35 2.91
N GLY A 697 -7.16 -10.11 2.38
CA GLY A 697 -6.94 -11.47 1.87
C GLY A 697 -6.04 -11.51 0.63
N ALA A 698 -6.26 -10.63 -0.34
CA ALA A 698 -5.47 -10.56 -1.57
C ALA A 698 -4.05 -10.04 -1.32
N ALA A 699 -3.87 -9.06 -0.43
CA ALA A 699 -2.56 -8.58 -0.01
C ALA A 699 -1.79 -9.67 0.73
N GLN A 700 -2.46 -10.47 1.56
CA GLN A 700 -1.86 -11.66 2.17
C GLN A 700 -1.35 -12.61 1.07
N MET A 701 -2.14 -12.90 0.04
CA MET A 701 -1.68 -13.72 -1.09
C MET A 701 -0.49 -13.14 -1.83
N VAL A 702 -0.46 -11.82 -2.07
CA VAL A 702 0.69 -11.16 -2.72
C VAL A 702 1.93 -11.22 -1.85
N THR A 703 1.82 -10.96 -0.54
CA THR A 703 2.93 -11.09 0.39
C THR A 703 3.45 -12.54 0.42
N LEU A 704 2.55 -13.52 0.42
CA LEU A 704 2.91 -14.94 0.34
C LEU A 704 3.48 -15.33 -1.04
N GLY A 705 3.01 -14.72 -2.12
CA GLY A 705 3.54 -14.86 -3.48
C GLY A 705 4.94 -14.30 -3.60
N LYS A 706 5.22 -13.14 -2.99
CA LYS A 706 6.57 -12.55 -2.88
C LYS A 706 7.51 -13.43 -2.07
N LEU A 707 7.01 -14.09 -1.01
CA LEU A 707 7.76 -15.10 -0.25
C LEU A 707 8.03 -16.39 -1.05
N SER A 708 7.37 -16.60 -2.19
CA SER A 708 7.53 -17.75 -3.10
C SER A 708 8.32 -17.42 -4.39
N LEU A 709 8.41 -16.14 -4.75
CA LEU A 709 9.19 -15.69 -5.91
C LEU A 709 10.68 -15.66 -5.57
N GLU A 710 11.49 -16.13 -6.53
CA GLU A 710 12.93 -15.91 -6.51
C GLU A 710 13.18 -14.42 -6.30
N ALA A 711 14.00 -14.08 -5.30
CA ALA A 711 14.61 -12.76 -5.23
C ALA A 711 15.34 -12.54 -6.55
N SER A 712 14.71 -11.81 -7.48
CA SER A 712 15.43 -11.28 -8.63
C SER A 712 16.66 -10.58 -8.05
N PRO A 713 17.87 -10.89 -8.52
CA PRO A 713 19.06 -10.24 -8.01
C PRO A 713 18.83 -8.75 -8.23
N VAL A 714 18.61 -8.03 -7.14
CA VAL A 714 18.65 -6.58 -7.17
C VAL A 714 20.04 -6.28 -7.66
N SER A 715 20.14 -5.77 -8.89
CA SER A 715 21.37 -5.20 -9.40
C SER A 715 21.57 -3.91 -8.61
N ALA A 716 21.99 -4.04 -7.36
CA ALA A 716 22.46 -2.94 -6.57
C ALA A 716 23.73 -2.48 -7.29
N ALA A 717 23.66 -1.30 -7.89
CA ALA A 717 24.84 -0.60 -8.35
C ALA A 717 25.85 -0.64 -7.19
N THR A 718 27.03 -1.20 -7.43
CA THR A 718 28.12 -1.17 -6.48
C THR A 718 28.30 0.30 -6.07
N PRO A 719 28.23 0.65 -4.77
CA PRO A 719 28.58 2.01 -4.38
C PRO A 719 30.04 2.18 -4.74
N SER A 720 30.29 2.90 -5.83
CA SER A 720 31.63 3.28 -6.21
C SER A 720 32.19 4.10 -5.05
N ALA A 721 33.42 3.81 -4.61
CA ALA A 721 34.15 4.60 -3.62
C ALA A 721 34.57 5.98 -4.15
N THR A 722 33.83 6.51 -5.12
CA THR A 722 33.97 7.86 -5.63
C THR A 722 33.07 8.74 -4.79
N GLU A 723 33.53 9.94 -4.44
CA GLU A 723 32.68 10.93 -3.75
C GLU A 723 31.28 10.93 -4.36
N PRO A 724 30.19 10.94 -3.57
CA PRO A 724 28.90 11.29 -4.11
C PRO A 724 29.03 12.71 -4.63
N VAL A 725 29.34 12.83 -5.92
CA VAL A 725 29.07 14.03 -6.70
C VAL A 725 27.66 14.38 -6.31
N LYS A 726 27.43 15.59 -5.76
CA LYS A 726 26.08 16.11 -5.47
C LYS A 726 25.22 15.72 -6.66
N VAL A 727 24.42 14.65 -6.53
CA VAL A 727 23.62 14.20 -7.66
C VAL A 727 22.71 15.38 -7.91
N PRO A 728 22.84 16.04 -9.07
CA PRO A 728 21.99 17.19 -9.35
C PRO A 728 20.55 16.73 -9.16
N LEU A 729 19.72 17.52 -8.47
CA LEU A 729 18.30 17.21 -8.37
C LEU A 729 17.79 17.02 -9.80
N ALA A 730 17.48 15.77 -10.12
CA ALA A 730 17.08 15.38 -11.46
C ALA A 730 15.62 15.74 -11.66
N GLU A 731 15.29 16.14 -12.89
CA GLU A 731 13.91 16.32 -13.29
C GLU A 731 13.15 14.99 -13.20
N PRO A 732 11.86 15.02 -12.83
CA PRO A 732 11.06 13.81 -12.69
C PRO A 732 10.96 13.07 -14.03
N GLN A 733 11.24 11.77 -14.01
CA GLN A 733 11.12 10.89 -15.17
C GLN A 733 9.94 9.94 -15.00
N TRP A 734 9.11 9.81 -16.03
CA TRP A 734 7.92 8.94 -16.00
C TRP A 734 8.27 7.50 -15.62
N SER A 735 9.37 6.96 -16.15
CA SER A 735 9.86 5.60 -15.85
C SER A 735 10.17 5.32 -14.37
N ARG A 736 10.29 6.36 -13.54
CA ARG A 736 10.53 6.25 -12.09
C ARG A 736 9.30 6.61 -11.25
N ILE A 737 8.23 7.09 -11.86
CA ILE A 737 6.99 7.43 -11.17
C ILE A 737 6.19 6.15 -10.97
N GLN A 738 5.97 5.80 -9.72
CA GLN A 738 5.07 4.73 -9.31
C GLN A 738 3.82 5.36 -8.69
N PRO A 739 2.66 5.32 -9.36
CA PRO A 739 1.52 6.13 -8.95
C PRO A 739 0.85 5.72 -7.64
N THR A 740 0.95 4.43 -7.30
CA THR A 740 0.49 3.85 -6.04
C THR A 740 1.54 3.93 -4.92
N ALA A 741 2.74 4.43 -5.21
CA ALA A 741 3.80 4.53 -4.20
C ALA A 741 3.37 5.42 -3.01
N PRO A 742 3.65 5.00 -1.76
CA PRO A 742 3.27 5.77 -0.57
C PRO A 742 3.77 7.22 -0.58
N THR A 743 4.95 7.47 -1.15
CA THR A 743 5.53 8.82 -1.26
C THR A 743 4.75 9.74 -2.20
N ARG A 744 3.99 9.18 -3.15
CA ARG A 744 3.09 9.93 -4.04
C ARG A 744 1.68 10.00 -3.49
N THR A 745 1.12 8.88 -3.06
CA THR A 745 -0.28 8.79 -2.57
C THR A 745 -0.48 9.55 -1.26
N SER A 746 0.54 9.60 -0.40
CA SER A 746 0.51 10.44 0.80
C SER A 746 0.35 11.93 0.47
N LEU A 747 0.74 12.41 -0.71
CA LEU A 747 0.63 13.84 -1.08
C LEU A 747 -0.75 14.24 -1.61
N GLN A 748 -1.67 13.30 -1.82
CA GLN A 748 -3.00 13.55 -2.39
C GLN A 748 -3.79 14.65 -1.68
N TYR A 749 -3.60 14.79 -0.37
CA TYR A 749 -4.25 15.85 0.39
C TYR A 749 -3.85 17.25 -0.09
N PHE A 750 -2.59 17.49 -0.44
CA PHE A 750 -2.09 18.79 -0.93
C PHE A 750 -2.39 19.04 -2.41
N GLU A 751 -2.86 18.02 -3.14
CA GLU A 751 -3.23 18.18 -4.54
C GLU A 751 -4.36 19.22 -4.67
N ALA A 752 -4.28 19.99 -5.75
CA ALA A 752 -5.31 20.91 -6.20
C ALA A 752 -6.03 20.29 -7.42
N PRO A 753 -6.88 19.26 -7.21
CA PRO A 753 -7.35 18.37 -8.27
C PRO A 753 -8.31 19.02 -9.27
N THR A 754 -8.80 20.23 -8.99
CA THR A 754 -9.71 20.98 -9.86
C THR A 754 -9.03 22.20 -10.51
N VAL A 755 -7.76 22.48 -10.18
CA VAL A 755 -7.00 23.60 -10.77
C VAL A 755 -6.41 23.18 -12.10
N ALA A 756 -6.48 24.06 -13.10
CA ALA A 756 -5.87 23.88 -14.41
C ALA A 756 -4.81 24.97 -14.62
N LEU A 757 -3.56 24.57 -14.85
CA LEU A 757 -2.44 25.52 -14.96
C LEU A 757 -2.56 26.45 -16.18
N LYS A 758 -3.29 26.03 -17.22
CA LYS A 758 -3.53 26.82 -18.43
C LYS A 758 -4.28 28.13 -18.17
N ASP A 759 -5.06 28.17 -17.09
CA ASP A 759 -5.91 29.32 -16.73
C ASP A 759 -5.18 30.28 -15.76
N LEU A 760 -3.92 29.98 -15.41
CA LEU A 760 -3.08 30.73 -14.48
C LEU A 760 -1.93 31.45 -15.20
N THR A 761 -1.35 32.45 -14.55
CA THR A 761 -0.22 33.20 -15.11
C THR A 761 1.10 32.54 -14.72
N ARG A 762 1.89 32.08 -15.70
CA ARG A 762 3.18 31.42 -15.46
C ARG A 762 4.26 32.42 -15.05
N ASN A 763 4.90 32.16 -13.91
CA ASN A 763 6.12 32.82 -13.46
C ASN A 763 7.35 31.93 -13.77
N THR A 764 8.13 32.33 -14.77
CA THR A 764 9.29 31.56 -15.24
C THR A 764 10.49 31.59 -14.31
N ALA A 765 10.64 32.63 -13.47
CA ALA A 765 11.74 32.72 -12.51
C ALA A 765 11.59 31.71 -11.36
N ASP A 766 10.34 31.50 -10.95
CA ASP A 766 10.00 30.62 -9.83
C ASP A 766 9.52 29.23 -10.22
N GLY A 767 9.16 29.02 -11.48
CA GLY A 767 8.57 27.77 -11.96
C GLY A 767 7.13 27.57 -11.46
N THR A 768 6.48 28.65 -11.02
CA THR A 768 5.16 28.64 -10.41
C THR A 768 4.12 29.32 -11.30
N TYR A 769 2.86 29.20 -10.91
CA TYR A 769 1.70 29.74 -11.59
C TYR A 769 0.87 30.55 -10.60
N ASP A 770 0.66 31.83 -10.88
CA ASP A 770 -0.12 32.73 -10.05
C ASP A 770 -1.58 32.73 -10.51
N ASP A 771 -2.51 32.51 -9.56
CA ASP A 771 -3.93 32.59 -9.82
C ASP A 771 -4.38 34.06 -9.83
N PRO A 772 -4.96 34.58 -10.92
CA PRO A 772 -5.42 35.97 -10.97
C PRO A 772 -6.67 36.23 -10.11
N ALA A 773 -7.45 35.19 -9.80
CA ALA A 773 -8.68 35.30 -9.02
C ALA A 773 -8.45 35.17 -7.51
N SER A 774 -7.32 34.58 -7.11
CA SER A 774 -6.92 34.44 -5.70
C SER A 774 -5.51 35.01 -5.46
N THR A 775 -5.02 34.97 -4.23
CA THR A 775 -3.60 35.26 -3.93
C THR A 775 -2.76 33.99 -3.86
N LEU A 776 -3.33 32.86 -4.29
CA LEU A 776 -2.70 31.55 -4.22
C LEU A 776 -1.77 31.33 -5.42
N ARG A 777 -0.75 30.50 -5.18
CA ARG A 777 0.25 30.12 -6.16
C ARG A 777 0.30 28.61 -6.28
N TYR A 778 0.54 28.12 -7.49
CA TYR A 778 0.55 26.70 -7.80
C TYR A 778 1.84 26.30 -8.50
N ALA A 779 2.21 25.02 -8.41
CA ALA A 779 3.35 24.49 -9.17
C ALA A 779 3.11 23.03 -9.60
N PRO A 780 3.65 22.63 -10.78
CA PRO A 780 3.72 21.24 -11.17
C PRO A 780 4.86 20.54 -10.42
N VAL A 781 4.54 19.51 -9.63
CA VAL A 781 5.50 18.66 -8.94
C VAL A 781 5.25 17.21 -9.35
N ALA A 782 6.22 16.59 -10.04
CA ALA A 782 6.11 15.22 -10.55
C ALA A 782 4.78 14.94 -11.29
N GLY A 783 4.36 15.87 -12.14
CA GLY A 783 3.18 15.73 -13.00
C GLY A 783 1.84 16.14 -12.39
N LYS A 784 1.80 16.47 -11.09
CA LYS A 784 0.59 16.89 -10.39
C LYS A 784 0.64 18.34 -9.96
N VAL A 785 -0.53 18.95 -9.76
CA VAL A 785 -0.67 20.36 -9.39
C VAL A 785 -0.86 20.50 -7.89
N TYR A 786 0.00 21.29 -7.25
CA TYR A 786 -0.04 21.57 -5.82
C TYR A 786 -0.11 23.08 -5.58
N GLY A 787 -0.83 23.48 -4.52
CA GLY A 787 -0.67 24.81 -3.95
C GLY A 787 0.73 24.93 -3.35
N VAL A 788 1.41 26.05 -3.57
CA VAL A 788 2.76 26.30 -3.05
C VAL A 788 2.89 27.70 -2.51
N ALA A 789 3.68 27.82 -1.45
CA ALA A 789 4.08 29.11 -0.91
C ALA A 789 5.57 29.13 -0.59
N LYS A 790 6.09 30.34 -0.45
CA LYS A 790 7.46 30.60 -0.02
C LYS A 790 7.45 31.43 1.26
N PRO A 791 7.08 30.81 2.42
CA PRO A 791 6.96 31.52 3.70
C PRO A 791 8.31 32.00 4.28
N GLY A 792 9.44 31.58 3.69
CA GLY A 792 10.80 31.94 4.08
C GLY A 792 11.80 31.72 2.96
N VAL A 793 12.92 31.03 3.23
CA VAL A 793 13.96 30.77 2.22
C VAL A 793 13.60 29.61 1.29
N VAL A 794 12.79 28.66 1.76
CA VAL A 794 12.45 27.40 1.07
C VAL A 794 11.00 27.42 0.59
N TRP A 795 10.73 26.79 -0.55
CA TRP A 795 9.37 26.58 -1.06
C TRP A 795 8.69 25.43 -0.30
N GLN A 796 7.38 25.51 -0.10
CA GLN A 796 6.60 24.46 0.57
C GLN A 796 5.28 24.24 -0.14
N MET A 797 4.76 23.03 -0.09
CA MET A 797 3.37 22.76 -0.45
C MET A 797 2.44 23.46 0.56
N GLU A 798 1.28 23.94 0.12
CA GLU A 798 0.28 24.58 0.99
C GLU A 798 -1.14 24.25 0.55
N LYS A 799 -2.02 24.01 1.52
CA LYS A 799 -3.47 23.94 1.31
C LYS A 799 -4.23 24.47 2.52
N ALA A 800 -5.15 25.40 2.29
CA ALA A 800 -6.03 25.97 3.33
C ALA A 800 -5.28 26.46 4.60
N GLY A 801 -4.10 27.06 4.44
CA GLY A 801 -3.26 27.55 5.54
C GLY A 801 -2.41 26.49 6.23
N VAL A 802 -2.46 25.22 5.78
CA VAL A 802 -1.58 24.16 6.27
C VAL A 802 -0.38 23.99 5.35
N SER A 803 0.83 24.11 5.90
CA SER A 803 2.10 23.88 5.19
C SER A 803 2.45 22.39 5.15
N GLY A 804 2.85 21.92 3.96
CA GLY A 804 3.26 20.56 3.67
C GLY A 804 4.78 20.40 3.49
N PRO A 805 5.23 19.33 2.80
CA PRO A 805 6.65 19.08 2.55
C PRO A 805 7.35 20.24 1.85
N SER A 806 8.66 20.38 2.14
CA SER A 806 9.51 21.37 1.49
C SER A 806 9.84 20.96 0.04
N LEU A 807 10.03 21.97 -0.79
CA LEU A 807 10.30 21.87 -2.22
C LEU A 807 11.60 22.59 -2.55
N ARG A 808 12.33 22.03 -3.51
CA ARG A 808 13.57 22.59 -4.04
C ARG A 808 13.50 22.75 -5.54
N LYS A 809 14.16 23.79 -6.06
CA LYS A 809 14.28 24.03 -7.50
C LYS A 809 15.35 23.14 -8.12
N THR A 810 15.04 22.53 -9.27
CA THR A 810 16.01 21.91 -10.17
C THR A 810 16.76 22.99 -10.97
N PRO A 811 17.88 22.65 -11.64
CA PRO A 811 18.53 23.56 -12.60
C PRO A 811 17.58 24.08 -13.70
N GLY A 812 16.57 23.29 -14.09
CA GLY A 812 15.51 23.67 -15.03
C GLY A 812 14.40 24.55 -14.44
N HIS A 813 14.59 25.10 -13.23
CA HIS A 813 13.59 25.91 -12.50
C HIS A 813 12.29 25.16 -12.15
N GLN A 814 12.27 23.83 -12.16
CA GLN A 814 11.12 23.05 -11.73
C GLN A 814 11.18 22.79 -10.22
N LEU A 815 10.04 22.86 -9.54
CA LEU A 815 9.94 22.48 -8.13
C LEU A 815 9.79 20.96 -8.00
N VAL A 816 10.64 20.36 -7.18
CA VAL A 816 10.61 18.93 -6.80
C VAL A 816 10.63 18.80 -5.28
N LEU A 817 10.21 17.66 -4.75
CA LEU A 817 10.27 17.38 -3.30
C LEU A 817 11.72 17.50 -2.82
N ASP A 818 11.92 18.25 -1.73
CA ASP A 818 13.24 18.38 -1.12
C ASP A 818 13.59 17.09 -0.36
N PRO A 819 14.65 16.37 -0.75
CA PRO A 819 15.10 15.18 -0.02
C PRO A 819 15.61 15.53 1.39
N ASP A 820 16.11 16.76 1.59
CA ASP A 820 16.58 17.24 2.89
C ASP A 820 15.43 18.05 3.52
N ARG A 821 14.62 17.38 4.35
CA ARG A 821 13.56 18.06 5.10
C ARG A 821 14.23 18.98 6.11
N HIS A 822 14.41 20.25 5.74
CA HIS A 822 14.85 21.33 6.62
C HIS A 822 14.02 21.27 7.90
N THR A 823 14.64 20.74 8.94
CA THR A 823 14.00 20.50 10.22
C THR A 823 13.93 21.86 10.89
N VAL A 824 12.74 22.44 11.02
CA VAL A 824 12.57 23.62 11.84
C VAL A 824 12.82 23.17 13.28
N HIS A 825 13.77 23.83 13.98
CA HIS A 825 14.16 23.53 15.38
C HIS A 825 12.95 23.34 16.31
N PHE A 826 11.84 23.98 15.96
CA PHE A 826 10.54 23.92 16.62
C PHE A 826 9.46 23.69 15.56
N GLY A 827 9.32 22.47 15.06
CA GLY A 827 8.29 22.18 14.06
C GLY A 827 8.34 20.80 13.39
N LYS A 828 7.70 19.81 14.02
CA LYS A 828 6.87 18.82 13.31
C LYS A 828 5.52 18.79 14.02
N ALA A 829 4.51 19.33 13.36
CA ALA A 829 3.34 19.93 14.01
C ALA A 829 2.25 18.96 14.50
N LEU A 830 2.48 17.65 14.60
CA LEU A 830 1.32 16.73 14.71
C LEU A 830 1.42 15.46 15.56
N SER A 831 2.58 15.08 16.09
CA SER A 831 2.58 14.24 17.32
C SER A 831 1.70 14.92 18.39
N THR A 832 1.82 16.25 18.45
CA THR A 832 1.24 17.11 19.49
C THR A 832 -0.23 17.48 19.30
N MET A 833 -0.80 17.32 18.10
CA MET A 833 -2.24 17.55 17.89
C MET A 833 -3.09 16.33 18.30
N ILE A 834 -2.48 15.14 18.33
CA ILE A 834 -3.17 13.89 18.70
C ILE A 834 -3.31 13.77 20.24
N ASN A 835 -2.41 14.39 21.00
CA ASN A 835 -2.37 14.28 22.46
C ASN A 835 -3.51 15.02 23.20
N GLU A 836 -4.20 16.02 22.62
CA GLU A 836 -5.30 16.71 23.34
C GLU A 836 -6.69 16.65 22.68
N TYR A 837 -6.82 16.35 21.38
CA TYR A 837 -8.15 16.40 20.72
C TYR A 837 -8.79 15.05 20.38
N VAL A 838 -8.11 13.93 20.63
CA VAL A 838 -8.65 12.64 20.23
C VAL A 838 -9.37 11.93 21.37
N ALA A 839 -10.69 12.16 21.43
CA ALA A 839 -11.56 11.03 21.76
C ALA A 839 -11.35 9.94 20.68
N ASP A 840 -11.38 8.64 21.03
CA ASP A 840 -11.20 7.45 20.15
C ASP A 840 -11.86 7.53 18.75
N ARG A 841 -12.82 8.45 18.57
CA ARG A 841 -13.49 8.81 17.32
C ARG A 841 -12.63 9.58 16.31
N GLU A 842 -11.70 10.46 16.71
CA GLU A 842 -10.91 11.30 15.78
C GLU A 842 -9.68 10.55 15.20
N VAL A 843 -9.00 9.67 15.97
CA VAL A 843 -7.94 8.79 15.42
C VAL A 843 -8.52 7.87 14.35
N ARG A 844 -9.77 7.41 14.47
CA ARG A 844 -10.44 6.66 13.37
C ARG A 844 -10.69 7.53 12.14
N GLN A 845 -10.85 8.84 12.32
CA GLN A 845 -11.09 9.82 11.25
C GLN A 845 -9.81 10.29 10.56
N SER A 846 -8.66 10.32 11.24
CA SER A 846 -7.36 10.79 10.68
C SER A 846 -6.34 9.68 10.41
N PHE A 847 -6.38 8.57 11.15
CA PHE A 847 -5.43 7.45 11.06
C PHE A 847 -6.13 6.16 10.61
N ASN A 848 -5.59 5.51 9.59
CA ASN A 848 -6.08 4.24 9.08
C ASN A 848 -5.31 3.11 9.79
N ILE A 849 -5.96 2.43 10.74
CA ILE A 849 -5.38 1.27 11.40
C ILE A 849 -5.35 0.10 10.40
N GLU A 850 -4.14 -0.35 10.09
CA GLU A 850 -3.89 -1.48 9.19
C GLU A 850 -3.75 -2.77 10.00
N LEU A 851 -2.91 -2.77 11.03
CA LEU A 851 -2.60 -3.94 11.86
C LEU A 851 -2.52 -3.55 13.33
N ARG A 852 -2.96 -4.45 14.22
CA ARG A 852 -2.91 -4.25 15.68
C ARG A 852 -2.32 -5.45 16.39
N GLY A 853 -1.33 -5.20 17.22
CA GLY A 853 -0.62 -6.18 18.05
C GLY A 853 0.42 -6.99 17.28
N MET A 854 1.49 -7.37 17.99
CA MET A 854 2.64 -8.06 17.38
C MET A 854 2.25 -9.39 16.73
N ARG A 855 1.21 -10.07 17.25
CA ARG A 855 0.70 -11.31 16.67
C ARG A 855 0.14 -11.08 15.26
N ASN A 856 -0.72 -10.07 15.07
CA ASN A 856 -1.27 -9.77 13.74
C ASN A 856 -0.22 -9.17 12.82
N ILE A 857 0.66 -8.29 13.35
CA ILE A 857 1.75 -7.70 12.55
C ILE A 857 2.65 -8.81 12.00
N ARG A 858 3.08 -9.77 12.83
CA ARG A 858 3.92 -10.89 12.40
C ARG A 858 3.25 -11.80 11.38
N ALA A 859 1.93 -11.98 11.47
CA ALA A 859 1.17 -12.80 10.53
C ALA A 859 0.99 -12.15 9.14
N HIS A 860 0.88 -10.81 9.08
CA HIS A 860 0.57 -10.09 7.83
C HIS A 860 1.79 -9.40 7.21
N ASP A 861 2.73 -8.93 8.03
CA ASP A 861 3.94 -8.22 7.62
C ASP A 861 5.13 -8.62 8.53
N PRO A 862 5.75 -9.80 8.28
CA PRO A 862 6.82 -10.32 9.11
C PRO A 862 8.07 -9.42 9.10
N VAL A 863 8.30 -8.66 8.01
CA VAL A 863 9.42 -7.71 7.91
C VAL A 863 9.21 -6.54 8.87
N LYS A 864 8.01 -5.93 8.89
CA LYS A 864 7.69 -4.89 9.90
C LYS A 864 7.79 -5.44 11.32
N ALA A 865 7.32 -6.66 11.56
CA ALA A 865 7.45 -7.28 12.87
C ALA A 865 8.93 -7.39 13.30
N LEU A 866 9.81 -7.84 12.40
CA LEU A 866 11.25 -7.98 12.66
C LEU A 866 11.90 -6.61 12.93
N LYS A 867 11.56 -5.58 12.15
CA LYS A 867 12.01 -4.20 12.40
C LYS A 867 11.61 -3.70 13.79
N ILE A 868 10.38 -4.00 14.25
CA ILE A 868 9.93 -3.65 15.61
C ILE A 868 10.73 -4.40 16.66
N VAL A 869 10.96 -5.70 16.49
CA VAL A 869 11.79 -6.49 17.43
C VAL A 869 13.19 -5.89 17.55
N ARG A 870 13.82 -5.54 16.42
CA ARG A 870 15.16 -4.93 16.39
C ARG A 870 15.22 -3.55 17.04
N ALA A 871 14.18 -2.73 16.84
CA ALA A 871 14.04 -1.46 17.53
C ALA A 871 13.98 -1.66 19.05
N ILE A 872 13.20 -2.64 19.52
CA ILE A 872 13.09 -2.98 20.95
C ILE A 872 14.43 -3.48 21.50
N ASP A 873 15.11 -4.39 20.79
CA ASP A 873 16.39 -4.95 21.24
C ASP A 873 17.48 -3.88 21.33
N THR A 874 17.54 -2.98 20.34
CA THR A 874 18.47 -1.84 20.34
C THR A 874 18.13 -0.84 21.45
N ALA A 875 16.85 -0.53 21.67
CA ALA A 875 16.41 0.32 22.77
C ALA A 875 16.74 -0.29 24.15
N ARG A 876 16.55 -1.60 24.32
CA ARG A 876 16.92 -2.34 25.53
C ARG A 876 18.43 -2.33 25.75
N TYR A 877 19.22 -2.47 24.69
CA TYR A 877 20.68 -2.36 24.76
C TYR A 877 21.11 -0.99 25.29
N TYR A 878 20.57 0.10 24.72
CA TYR A 878 20.84 1.45 25.21
C TYR A 878 20.39 1.63 26.65
N ALA A 879 19.18 1.20 27.01
CA ALA A 879 18.64 1.31 28.37
C ALA A 879 19.50 0.57 29.40
N PHE A 880 19.93 -0.66 29.10
CA PHE A 880 20.76 -1.46 30.00
C PHE A 880 22.12 -0.80 30.22
N ASN A 881 22.81 -0.44 29.14
CA ASN A 881 24.09 0.23 29.22
C ASN A 881 23.97 1.60 29.88
N SER A 882 22.90 2.36 29.63
CA SER A 882 22.73 3.68 30.23
C SER A 882 22.60 3.60 31.75
N LEU A 883 21.86 2.62 32.26
CA LEU A 883 21.75 2.40 33.70
C LEU A 883 23.08 1.95 34.31
N ALA A 884 23.79 1.02 33.66
CA ALA A 884 25.10 0.55 34.13
C ALA A 884 26.14 1.69 34.16
N ASN A 885 26.21 2.46 33.08
CA ASN A 885 27.10 3.61 32.93
C ASN A 885 26.78 4.73 33.93
N LEU A 886 25.50 4.97 34.23
CA LEU A 886 25.12 5.97 35.23
C LEU A 886 25.58 5.58 36.65
N VAL A 887 25.56 4.28 36.99
CA VAL A 887 26.14 3.78 38.25
C VAL A 887 27.66 3.96 38.27
N GLN A 888 28.34 3.74 37.14
CA GLN A 888 29.77 3.96 37.04
C GLN A 888 30.13 5.45 37.12
N ALA A 889 29.33 6.35 36.52
CA ALA A 889 29.56 7.79 36.54
C ALA A 889 29.58 8.38 37.96
N ARG A 890 28.90 7.74 38.93
CA ARG A 890 28.98 8.11 40.36
C ARG A 890 30.33 7.78 41.01
N ARG A 891 31.16 6.95 40.37
CA ARG A 891 32.42 6.40 40.92
C ARG A 891 33.67 6.88 40.17
N LEU A 892 33.51 7.59 39.05
CA LEU A 892 34.60 7.95 38.14
C LEU A 892 35.11 9.38 38.37
N GLU A 893 36.39 9.62 38.08
CA GLU A 893 37.04 10.94 38.16
C GLU A 893 36.61 11.90 37.02
N ARG A 894 36.96 13.19 37.14
CA ARG A 894 36.74 14.22 36.11
C ARG A 894 37.45 13.85 34.80
N GLY A 895 36.83 14.15 33.64
CA GLY A 895 37.42 13.93 32.31
C GLY A 895 37.04 12.62 31.61
N THR A 896 36.09 11.84 32.15
CA THR A 896 35.53 10.69 31.43
C THR A 896 34.60 11.11 30.28
N ARG A 897 34.29 10.17 29.38
CA ARG A 897 33.37 10.38 28.25
C ARG A 897 32.04 11.00 28.70
N LEU A 898 31.45 10.45 29.78
CA LEU A 898 30.17 10.90 30.29
C LEU A 898 30.27 12.25 31.02
N ASP A 899 31.34 12.52 31.76
CA ASP A 899 31.56 13.82 32.40
C ASP A 899 31.65 14.94 31.34
N GLY A 900 32.44 14.74 30.28
CA GLY A 900 32.53 15.69 29.16
C GLY A 900 31.20 15.86 28.43
N PHE A 901 30.48 14.77 28.18
CA PHE A 901 29.17 14.80 27.54
C PHE A 901 28.12 15.53 28.40
N PHE A 902 27.99 15.24 29.69
CA PHE A 902 27.00 15.89 30.56
C PHE A 902 27.25 17.39 30.71
N ARG A 903 28.52 17.81 30.84
CA ARG A 903 28.90 19.24 30.88
C ARG A 903 28.46 19.96 29.60
N ALA A 904 28.77 19.39 28.44
CA ALA A 904 28.42 19.96 27.14
C ALA A 904 26.91 19.90 26.85
N PHE A 905 26.23 18.84 27.28
CA PHE A 905 24.82 18.62 27.00
C PHE A 905 23.92 19.55 27.84
N PHE A 906 24.19 19.69 29.14
CA PHE A 906 23.37 20.51 30.05
C PHE A 906 23.89 21.95 30.24
N ASP A 907 25.01 22.30 29.64
CA ASP A 907 25.73 23.57 29.87
C ASP A 907 26.03 23.79 31.37
N VAL A 908 26.66 22.80 31.99
CA VAL A 908 27.05 22.83 33.40
C VAL A 908 28.56 22.79 33.56
N THR A 909 29.07 23.47 34.56
CA THR A 909 30.51 23.53 34.86
C THR A 909 31.02 22.26 35.51
N ASP A 910 30.23 21.62 36.38
CA ASP A 910 30.58 20.39 37.08
C ASP A 910 29.39 19.42 37.14
N VAL A 911 29.67 18.13 36.95
CA VAL A 911 28.69 17.05 37.13
C VAL A 911 28.68 16.66 38.60
N ASN A 912 27.59 16.96 39.30
CA ASN A 912 27.40 16.65 40.73
C ASN A 912 26.36 15.54 40.94
N GLU A 913 26.25 15.05 42.18
CA GLU A 913 25.29 13.98 42.52
C GLU A 913 23.84 14.38 42.23
N ASN A 914 23.46 15.65 42.46
CA ASN A 914 22.11 16.16 42.17
C ASN A 914 21.75 16.02 40.68
N LEU A 915 22.66 16.37 39.77
CA LEU A 915 22.46 16.18 38.33
C LEU A 915 22.30 14.69 37.98
N LEU A 916 23.15 13.82 38.54
CA LEU A 916 23.06 12.38 38.31
C LEU A 916 21.76 11.77 38.86
N ASP A 917 21.26 12.27 39.99
CA ASP A 917 19.96 11.88 40.58
C ASP A 917 18.79 12.34 39.70
N LYS A 918 18.84 13.57 39.18
CA LYS A 918 17.84 14.08 38.22
C LYS A 918 17.81 13.24 36.93
N ILE A 919 18.98 12.95 36.35
CA ILE A 919 19.10 12.07 35.18
C ILE A 919 18.53 10.68 35.50
N ALA A 920 18.92 10.07 36.63
CA ALA A 920 18.41 8.77 37.06
C ALA A 920 16.88 8.76 37.14
N LYS A 921 16.31 9.76 37.81
CA LYS A 921 14.85 9.90 37.98
C LYS A 921 14.11 10.00 36.65
N ALA A 922 14.71 10.65 35.64
CA ALA A 922 14.12 10.80 34.32
C ALA A 922 14.21 9.52 33.46
N ILE A 923 15.37 8.84 33.44
CA ILE A 923 15.58 7.70 32.53
C ILE A 923 15.06 6.36 33.08
N ILE A 924 15.04 6.17 34.42
CA ILE A 924 14.68 4.89 35.05
C ILE A 924 13.28 4.41 34.63
N PRO A 925 12.21 5.24 34.65
CA PRO A 925 10.87 4.79 34.25
C PRO A 925 10.82 4.27 32.81
N VAL A 926 11.49 4.96 31.88
CA VAL A 926 11.55 4.55 30.45
C VAL A 926 12.35 3.26 30.29
N CYS A 927 13.50 3.16 30.97
CA CYS A 927 14.33 1.95 30.93
C CYS A 927 13.63 0.74 31.55
N GLN A 928 12.87 0.94 32.63
CA GLN A 928 12.06 -0.11 33.26
C GLN A 928 10.95 -0.57 32.32
N ALA A 929 10.23 0.35 31.66
CA ALA A 929 9.17 0.00 30.72
C ALA A 929 9.64 -0.87 29.55
N LEU A 930 10.88 -0.72 29.09
CA LEU A 930 11.47 -1.57 28.04
C LEU A 930 11.71 -3.02 28.48
N VAL A 931 11.78 -3.27 29.78
CA VAL A 931 12.18 -4.56 30.37
C VAL A 931 11.11 -5.14 31.32
N ASP A 932 10.04 -4.40 31.62
CA ASP A 932 8.95 -4.86 32.49
C ASP A 932 8.09 -5.94 31.83
N ASP A 933 7.96 -7.08 32.50
CA ASP A 933 7.15 -8.22 32.04
C ASP A 933 5.64 -7.91 32.08
N LYS A 934 5.19 -6.94 32.89
CA LYS A 934 3.78 -6.51 32.93
C LYS A 934 3.38 -5.72 31.68
N ASP A 935 4.36 -5.17 30.97
CA ASP A 935 4.23 -4.42 29.73
C ASP A 935 4.95 -5.18 28.58
N GLU A 936 4.76 -6.50 28.48
CA GLU A 936 5.44 -7.36 27.49
C GLU A 936 5.24 -6.87 26.04
N LEU A 937 6.21 -6.12 25.51
CA LEU A 937 6.11 -5.47 24.20
C LEU A 937 5.98 -6.45 23.03
N LEU A 938 6.67 -7.60 23.11
CA LEU A 938 6.79 -8.56 22.00
C LEU A 938 5.57 -9.50 21.88
N GLY A 939 4.79 -9.65 22.95
CA GLY A 939 3.62 -10.51 23.02
C GLY A 939 2.27 -9.77 23.10
N SER A 940 2.29 -8.44 23.24
CA SER A 940 1.08 -7.64 23.49
C SER A 940 0.48 -6.97 22.24
N ASP A 941 -0.71 -6.40 22.44
CA ASP A 941 -1.42 -5.57 21.47
C ASP A 941 -0.88 -4.12 21.40
N ARG A 942 0.26 -3.84 22.04
CA ARG A 942 0.82 -2.50 22.26
C ARG A 942 1.09 -1.72 20.97
N PHE A 943 1.51 -2.40 19.91
CA PHE A 943 1.86 -1.75 18.65
C PHE A 943 0.69 -1.75 17.67
N ILE A 944 0.42 -0.58 17.09
CA ILE A 944 -0.58 -0.39 16.04
C ILE A 944 0.16 0.12 14.81
N VAL A 945 0.07 -0.60 13.69
CA VAL A 945 0.61 -0.15 12.41
C VAL A 945 -0.51 0.47 11.60
N GLY A 946 -0.24 1.63 11.02
CA GLY A 946 -1.20 2.30 10.15
C GLY A 946 -0.60 3.47 9.40
N SER A 947 -1.45 4.12 8.62
CA SER A 947 -1.08 5.27 7.80
C SER A 947 -2.06 6.41 8.03
N PHE A 948 -1.56 7.64 8.01
CA PHE A 948 -2.44 8.80 8.07
C PHE A 948 -3.24 8.94 6.78
N ARG A 949 -4.51 9.32 6.91
CA ARG A 949 -5.40 9.64 5.79
C ARG A 949 -5.04 10.98 5.15
N ARG A 950 -4.26 11.82 5.83
CA ARG A 950 -3.85 13.16 5.38
C ARG A 950 -2.33 13.28 5.30
N ALA A 951 -1.86 13.98 4.28
CA ALA A 951 -0.44 14.21 3.99
C ALA A 951 0.30 15.01 5.06
N GLU A 952 -0.40 15.95 5.69
CA GLU A 952 0.07 16.83 6.76
C GLU A 952 0.66 16.03 7.94
N ASP A 953 0.03 14.89 8.24
CA ASP A 953 0.39 14.01 9.37
C ASP A 953 1.45 12.97 8.99
N ALA A 954 1.69 12.75 7.69
CA ALA A 954 2.63 11.76 7.15
C ALA A 954 4.11 12.10 7.40
N SER A 955 4.41 13.14 8.18
CA SER A 955 5.75 13.49 8.65
C SER A 955 6.13 12.88 10.00
N THR A 956 5.14 12.43 10.77
CA THR A 956 5.29 11.79 12.08
C THR A 956 5.78 10.35 11.91
N SER A 957 6.80 9.94 12.66
CA SER A 957 7.32 8.56 12.61
C SER A 957 6.49 7.60 13.45
N ALA A 958 6.18 7.98 14.68
CA ALA A 958 5.29 7.27 15.60
C ALA A 958 4.58 8.28 16.50
N PHE A 959 3.56 7.85 17.23
CA PHE A 959 2.90 8.66 18.26
C PHE A 959 2.20 7.78 19.30
N VAL A 960 1.92 8.35 20.46
CA VAL A 960 1.07 7.80 21.52
C VAL A 960 -0.16 8.68 21.72
N ILE A 961 -1.16 8.19 22.44
CA ILE A 961 -2.36 8.97 22.78
C ILE A 961 -2.39 9.15 24.30
N ASP A 962 -2.51 10.39 24.76
CA ASP A 962 -2.67 10.70 26.18
C ASP A 962 -3.92 10.02 26.76
N ASN A 963 -3.80 9.49 27.98
CA ASN A 963 -4.84 8.73 28.68
C ASN A 963 -5.32 7.44 27.99
N ASP A 964 -4.57 6.90 27.03
CA ASP A 964 -4.81 5.54 26.56
C ASP A 964 -4.52 4.53 27.68
N GLY A 965 -5.58 3.98 28.28
CA GLY A 965 -5.46 2.98 29.35
C GLY A 965 -4.72 1.70 28.92
N ARG A 966 -4.58 1.44 27.62
CA ARG A 966 -3.78 0.34 27.04
C ARG A 966 -2.41 0.80 26.52
N LYS A 967 -2.15 2.10 26.56
CA LYS A 967 -0.86 2.76 26.28
C LYS A 967 -0.28 2.46 24.89
N HIS A 968 -1.09 2.31 23.85
CA HIS A 968 -0.60 1.87 22.54
C HIS A 968 0.41 2.85 21.91
N VAL A 969 1.34 2.29 21.12
CA VAL A 969 2.28 3.01 20.28
C VAL A 969 1.87 2.83 18.82
N HIS A 970 1.57 3.93 18.14
CA HIS A 970 1.12 3.93 16.74
C HIS A 970 2.33 4.18 15.83
N LEU A 971 2.62 3.19 14.98
CA LEU A 971 3.76 3.18 14.06
C LEU A 971 3.30 3.51 12.65
N THR A 972 3.94 4.48 12.03
CA THR A 972 3.65 4.93 10.67
C THR A 972 4.66 4.37 9.67
N PRO A 973 4.48 4.55 8.34
CA PRO A 973 5.49 4.16 7.36
C PRO A 973 6.89 4.74 7.62
N LYS A 974 7.00 5.94 8.21
CA LYS A 974 8.27 6.59 8.54
C LYS A 974 9.03 5.96 9.71
N PHE A 975 8.34 5.24 10.60
CA PHE A 975 9.03 4.40 11.57
C PHE A 975 9.81 3.29 10.84
N PHE A 976 9.20 2.68 9.81
CA PHE A 976 9.83 1.57 9.08
C PHE A 976 10.88 2.03 8.05
N HIS A 977 10.81 3.29 7.62
CA HIS A 977 11.74 3.96 6.71
C HIS A 977 12.11 5.34 7.27
N PRO A 978 13.16 5.44 8.11
CA PRO A 978 13.54 6.69 8.77
C PRO A 978 14.08 7.80 7.84
N GLU A 979 14.37 7.50 6.56
CA GLU A 979 14.87 8.45 5.55
C GLU A 979 16.20 9.11 5.96
N LEU A 980 17.22 8.32 6.31
CA LEU A 980 18.56 8.78 6.75
C LEU A 980 19.69 8.30 5.83
N ASP A 981 19.40 8.06 4.55
CA ASP A 981 20.37 7.51 3.61
C ASP A 981 21.56 8.45 3.33
N GLU A 982 21.41 9.76 3.60
CA GLU A 982 22.49 10.75 3.49
C GLU A 982 23.71 10.45 4.39
N TYR A 983 23.53 9.66 5.46
CA TYR A 983 24.62 9.27 6.36
C TYR A 983 25.33 7.98 5.91
N ARG A 984 24.76 7.20 4.98
CA ARG A 984 25.36 5.95 4.52
C ARG A 984 26.67 6.21 3.78
N GLY A 985 27.70 5.44 4.10
CA GLY A 985 29.04 5.60 3.52
C GLY A 985 29.84 6.77 4.09
N HIS A 986 29.29 7.53 5.05
CA HIS A 986 29.94 8.69 5.66
C HIS A 986 30.23 8.52 7.15
N LEU A 987 30.23 7.29 7.67
CA LEU A 987 30.53 7.00 9.07
C LEU A 987 31.94 6.46 9.26
N THR A 988 32.57 6.76 10.40
CA THR A 988 33.94 6.35 10.75
C THR A 988 34.05 4.89 11.16
N GLU A 989 32.94 4.28 11.57
CA GLU A 989 32.87 2.89 12.00
C GLU A 989 31.52 2.26 11.61
N PRO A 990 31.41 0.91 11.65
CA PRO A 990 30.13 0.21 11.43
C PRO A 990 29.04 0.72 12.37
N PHE A 991 27.92 1.16 11.81
CA PHE A 991 26.78 1.64 12.59
C PHE A 991 25.48 1.37 11.84
N ASP A 992 24.46 0.94 12.59
CA ASP A 992 23.14 0.70 12.02
C ASP A 992 22.27 1.93 12.23
N ILE A 993 22.18 2.74 11.18
CA ILE A 993 21.46 4.02 11.18
C ILE A 993 19.96 3.77 11.41
N ASP A 994 19.38 2.77 10.77
CA ASP A 994 17.94 2.53 10.78
C ASP A 994 17.48 1.89 12.09
N ASP A 995 18.22 0.90 12.61
CA ASP A 995 17.92 0.31 13.93
C ASP A 995 18.09 1.35 15.04
N HIS A 996 19.12 2.21 14.97
CA HIS A 996 19.30 3.32 15.90
C HIS A 996 18.10 4.28 15.86
N ALA A 997 17.74 4.76 14.67
CA ALA A 997 16.63 5.69 14.48
C ALA A 997 15.32 5.14 15.02
N ARG A 998 14.99 3.87 14.69
CA ARG A 998 13.79 3.18 15.18
C ARG A 998 13.80 3.03 16.70
N ALA A 999 14.94 2.69 17.28
CA ALA A 999 15.10 2.55 18.73
C ALA A 999 14.92 3.88 19.46
N THR A 1000 15.53 4.96 18.99
CA THR A 1000 15.38 6.29 19.63
C THR A 1000 13.97 6.84 19.47
N ILE A 1001 13.30 6.59 18.34
CA ILE A 1001 11.88 6.93 18.17
C ILE A 1001 11.03 6.14 19.18
N LEU A 1002 11.29 4.85 19.37
CA LEU A 1002 10.57 4.06 20.36
C LEU A 1002 10.80 4.58 21.80
N VAL A 1003 12.05 4.92 22.15
CA VAL A 1003 12.38 5.51 23.46
C VAL A 1003 11.66 6.85 23.67
N HIS A 1004 11.57 7.67 22.63
CA HIS A 1004 10.83 8.94 22.62
C HIS A 1004 9.32 8.71 22.90
N GLU A 1005 8.68 7.77 22.20
CA GLU A 1005 7.27 7.47 22.44
C GLU A 1005 7.03 6.92 23.85
N LEU A 1006 7.93 6.08 24.35
CA LEU A 1006 7.83 5.53 25.70
C LEU A 1006 8.07 6.61 26.78
N SER A 1007 8.86 7.65 26.50
CA SER A 1007 9.05 8.72 27.48
C SER A 1007 7.78 9.53 27.72
N HIS A 1008 6.93 9.73 26.69
CA HIS A 1008 5.60 10.33 26.89
C HIS A 1008 4.76 9.51 27.87
N ILE A 1009 4.76 8.18 27.72
CA ILE A 1009 3.91 7.29 28.52
C ILE A 1009 4.42 7.14 29.97
N TYR A 1010 5.73 7.00 30.17
CA TYR A 1010 6.31 6.59 31.47
C TYR A 1010 7.05 7.69 32.22
N ALA A 1011 7.42 8.79 31.54
CA ALA A 1011 8.15 9.90 32.13
C ALA A 1011 7.43 11.26 31.97
N ASP A 1012 6.18 11.28 31.47
CA ASP A 1012 5.34 12.48 31.30
C ASP A 1012 6.02 13.59 30.46
N THR A 1013 6.91 13.19 29.54
CA THR A 1013 7.64 14.13 28.68
C THR A 1013 6.73 14.79 27.64
N ILE A 1014 7.20 15.90 27.07
CA ILE A 1014 6.52 16.61 25.96
C ILE A 1014 7.48 16.97 24.84
N ASP A 1015 6.92 17.23 23.66
CA ASP A 1015 7.65 17.66 22.47
C ASP A 1015 7.90 19.18 22.50
N MET A 1016 8.90 19.61 23.28
CA MET A 1016 9.30 21.02 23.33
C MET A 1016 10.19 21.41 22.15
N SER A 1017 11.18 20.57 21.83
CA SER A 1017 12.16 20.79 20.76
C SER A 1017 12.69 19.46 20.24
N TYR A 1018 12.97 19.40 18.94
CA TYR A 1018 13.58 18.23 18.31
C TYR A 1018 15.10 18.40 18.20
N MET A 1019 15.82 17.58 18.95
CA MET A 1019 17.27 17.35 18.87
C MET A 1019 17.63 16.40 17.71
N GLU A 1020 16.62 15.81 17.07
CA GLU A 1020 16.75 14.77 16.04
C GLU A 1020 17.57 13.58 16.56
N ALA A 1021 17.16 13.05 17.73
CA ALA A 1021 17.83 11.93 18.41
C ALA A 1021 18.01 10.68 17.53
N ARG A 1022 17.17 10.55 16.50
CA ARG A 1022 17.21 9.49 15.49
C ARG A 1022 18.42 9.51 14.55
N ARG A 1023 19.14 10.64 14.46
CA ARG A 1023 20.31 10.75 13.57
C ARG A 1023 21.51 10.06 14.20
N PRO A 1024 22.45 9.51 13.41
CA PRO A 1024 23.66 8.89 13.94
C PRO A 1024 24.42 9.82 14.89
N PHE A 1025 25.16 9.25 15.84
CA PHE A 1025 25.95 10.05 16.76
C PHE A 1025 26.97 10.91 15.98
N SER A 1026 27.01 12.21 16.29
CA SER A 1026 27.73 13.21 15.49
C SER A 1026 29.25 12.97 15.41
N ASP A 1027 29.82 12.32 16.41
CA ASP A 1027 31.22 11.93 16.45
C ASP A 1027 31.55 10.76 15.51
N LEU A 1028 30.55 9.97 15.10
CA LEU A 1028 30.72 8.89 14.12
C LEU A 1028 30.70 9.39 12.68
N ILE A 1029 30.35 10.67 12.44
CA ILE A 1029 30.33 11.23 11.09
C ILE A 1029 31.77 11.53 10.64
N SER A 1030 32.18 10.93 9.53
CA SER A 1030 33.51 11.06 8.96
C SER A 1030 33.73 12.48 8.41
N THR A 1031 34.78 13.13 8.87
CA THR A 1031 35.22 14.44 8.37
C THR A 1031 36.25 14.33 7.25
N LEU A 1032 36.49 13.11 6.72
CA LEU A 1032 37.48 12.87 5.66
C LEU A 1032 37.07 13.47 4.31
N THR A 1033 35.77 13.70 4.09
CA THR A 1033 35.22 14.32 2.88
C THR A 1033 34.58 15.66 3.22
N HIS A 1034 34.57 16.60 2.27
CA HIS A 1034 33.88 17.89 2.45
C HIS A 1034 32.39 17.68 2.75
N HIS A 1035 31.75 16.70 2.10
CA HIS A 1035 30.36 16.36 2.37
C HIS A 1035 30.14 15.91 3.83
N GLY A 1036 30.95 14.96 4.30
CA GLY A 1036 30.86 14.47 5.68
C GLY A 1036 31.17 15.52 6.73
N SER A 1037 32.14 16.43 6.49
CA SER A 1037 32.40 17.57 7.37
C SER A 1037 31.18 18.49 7.49
N ASN A 1038 30.58 18.89 6.36
CA ASN A 1038 29.39 19.73 6.36
C ASN A 1038 28.19 19.04 7.04
N LEU A 1039 28.02 17.73 6.82
CA LEU A 1039 26.97 16.94 7.45
C LEU A 1039 27.13 16.96 8.98
N LYS A 1040 28.35 16.74 9.48
CA LYS A 1040 28.69 16.81 10.90
C LYS A 1040 28.44 18.20 11.47
N ASP A 1041 28.94 19.24 10.82
CA ASP A 1041 28.83 20.62 11.30
C ASP A 1041 27.37 21.06 11.38
N ARG A 1042 26.58 20.76 10.33
CA ARG A 1042 25.14 21.04 10.30
C ARG A 1042 24.40 20.32 11.43
N GLN A 1043 24.66 19.03 11.64
CA GLN A 1043 24.00 18.27 12.70
C GLN A 1043 24.43 18.74 14.10
N ALA A 1044 25.73 18.96 14.32
CA ALA A 1044 26.26 19.41 15.61
C ALA A 1044 25.71 20.79 15.96
N LEU A 1045 25.68 21.73 15.00
CA LEU A 1045 25.07 23.05 15.19
C LEU A 1045 23.57 22.92 15.48
N TYR A 1046 22.88 22.04 14.75
CA TYR A 1046 21.45 21.82 14.94
C TYR A 1046 21.13 21.32 16.35
N GLN A 1047 21.83 20.28 16.79
CA GLN A 1047 21.72 19.71 18.13
C GLN A 1047 22.12 20.72 19.20
N ARG A 1048 23.22 21.46 18.98
CA ARG A 1048 23.68 22.47 19.93
C ARG A 1048 22.66 23.59 20.12
N ARG A 1049 21.90 23.99 19.10
CA ARG A 1049 20.90 25.08 19.20
C ARG A 1049 19.47 24.62 19.55
N GLY A 1050 19.23 23.33 19.81
CA GLY A 1050 17.90 22.81 20.14
C GLY A 1050 17.36 23.32 21.49
N LEU A 1051 17.86 22.77 22.59
CA LEU A 1051 17.56 23.19 23.97
C LEU A 1051 18.85 23.34 24.77
N SER A 1052 19.55 24.46 24.62
CA SER A 1052 20.81 24.76 25.32
C SER A 1052 20.97 26.27 25.56
N MET A 1053 22.08 26.68 26.17
CA MET A 1053 22.48 28.09 26.30
C MET A 1053 22.78 28.76 24.94
N ASP A 1054 23.02 27.99 23.88
CA ASP A 1054 23.27 28.50 22.53
C ASP A 1054 21.99 28.63 21.69
N THR A 1055 20.84 28.18 22.21
CA THR A 1055 19.53 28.38 21.57
C THR A 1055 19.23 29.89 21.52
N PRO A 1056 18.93 30.48 20.36
CA PRO A 1056 18.58 31.89 20.32
C PRO A 1056 17.32 32.15 21.17
N ARG A 1057 17.35 33.20 22.00
CA ARG A 1057 16.32 33.44 23.02
C ARG A 1057 14.90 33.51 22.44
N ASP A 1058 14.73 34.13 21.28
CA ASP A 1058 13.42 34.31 20.64
C ASP A 1058 12.87 33.00 20.05
N GLU A 1059 13.73 32.01 19.82
CA GLU A 1059 13.34 30.67 19.33
C GLU A 1059 12.94 29.74 20.48
N LEU A 1060 13.50 29.97 21.68
CA LEU A 1060 13.21 29.16 22.86
C LEU A 1060 11.73 29.24 23.25
N PHE A 1061 11.08 28.08 23.38
CA PHE A 1061 9.64 27.95 23.67
C PHE A 1061 8.74 28.75 22.70
N ALA A 1062 9.18 28.86 21.44
CA ALA A 1062 8.45 29.56 20.40
C ALA A 1062 8.39 28.74 19.11
N ARG A 1063 7.47 29.13 18.23
CA ARG A 1063 7.34 28.59 16.88
C ARG A 1063 7.37 29.73 15.88
N TRP A 1064 8.07 29.52 14.77
CA TRP A 1064 8.04 30.47 13.67
C TRP A 1064 6.64 30.56 13.06
N SER A 1065 6.06 31.76 13.03
CA SER A 1065 4.83 32.06 12.31
C SER A 1065 5.17 32.71 10.98
N SER A 1066 4.86 32.02 9.89
CA SER A 1066 5.06 32.52 8.53
C SER A 1066 4.17 33.71 8.19
N SER A 1067 2.94 33.74 8.73
CA SER A 1067 1.99 34.83 8.52
C SER A 1067 2.42 36.11 9.24
N LEU A 1068 2.99 35.98 10.44
CA LEU A 1068 3.46 37.11 11.24
C LEU A 1068 4.94 37.45 11.00
N ARG A 1069 5.68 36.57 10.31
CA ARG A 1069 7.14 36.64 10.13
C ARG A 1069 7.90 36.84 11.45
N SER A 1070 7.43 36.18 12.51
CA SER A 1070 7.99 36.29 13.85
C SER A 1070 7.90 34.97 14.59
N TRP A 1071 8.73 34.81 15.62
CA TRP A 1071 8.58 33.73 16.59
C TRP A 1071 7.39 34.03 17.52
N VAL A 1072 6.50 33.06 17.66
CA VAL A 1072 5.29 33.14 18.48
C VAL A 1072 5.41 32.13 19.60
N SER A 1073 5.23 32.58 20.84
CA SER A 1073 5.31 31.73 22.02
C SER A 1073 4.31 30.58 21.98
N LEU A 1074 4.72 29.40 22.46
CA LEU A 1074 3.90 28.17 22.38
C LEU A 1074 2.58 28.28 23.15
N ASP A 1075 2.54 29.04 24.25
CA ASP A 1075 1.34 29.31 25.06
C ASP A 1075 0.26 30.15 24.34
N SER A 1076 0.66 30.85 23.29
CA SER A 1076 -0.18 31.73 22.48
C SER A 1076 -0.75 31.03 21.24
N ILE A 1077 -0.30 29.81 20.94
CA ILE A 1077 -0.72 29.03 19.77
C ILE A 1077 -1.78 28.00 20.21
N PRO A 1078 -3.04 28.10 19.73
CA PRO A 1078 -4.13 27.22 20.21
C PRO A 1078 -3.80 25.72 20.17
N ALA A 1079 -3.13 25.24 19.11
CA ALA A 1079 -2.80 23.83 18.91
C ALA A 1079 -1.74 23.27 19.87
N VAL A 1080 -0.89 24.12 20.48
CA VAL A 1080 0.24 23.70 21.33
C VAL A 1080 0.26 24.41 22.69
N LYS A 1081 -0.86 25.05 23.05
CA LYS A 1081 -1.01 25.82 24.28
C LYS A 1081 -0.76 25.00 25.54
N HIS A 1082 -1.11 23.71 25.53
CA HIS A 1082 -0.84 22.80 26.65
C HIS A 1082 0.65 22.58 26.88
N ILE A 1083 1.47 22.54 25.83
CA ILE A 1083 2.93 22.46 25.95
C ILE A 1083 3.41 23.71 26.69
N GLY A 1084 2.95 24.89 26.27
CA GLY A 1084 3.24 26.16 26.95
C GLY A 1084 2.88 26.11 28.43
N LYS A 1085 1.68 25.63 28.79
CA LYS A 1085 1.28 25.46 30.21
C LYS A 1085 2.19 24.49 30.96
N LYS A 1086 2.60 23.38 30.35
CA LYS A 1086 3.47 22.38 30.97
C LYS A 1086 4.89 22.93 31.15
N ILE A 1087 5.41 23.71 30.20
CA ILE A 1087 6.67 24.46 30.33
C ILE A 1087 6.61 25.44 31.51
N LEU A 1088 5.54 26.23 31.65
CA LEU A 1088 5.37 27.13 32.81
C LEU A 1088 5.34 26.36 34.13
N LYS A 1089 4.66 25.20 34.15
CA LYS A 1089 4.61 24.33 35.32
C LYS A 1089 5.99 23.77 35.70
N ILE A 1090 6.78 23.33 34.71
CA ILE A 1090 8.13 22.79 34.92
C ILE A 1090 9.09 23.89 35.41
N THR A 1091 9.03 25.07 34.79
CA THR A 1091 9.90 26.21 35.12
C THR A 1091 9.46 26.99 36.36
N GLY A 1092 8.23 26.78 36.84
CA GLY A 1092 7.64 27.54 37.95
C GLY A 1092 7.39 29.03 37.64
N CYS A 1093 7.41 29.41 36.36
CA CYS A 1093 7.32 30.80 35.91
C CYS A 1093 5.87 31.22 35.59
N ALA A 1094 5.60 32.53 35.69
CA ALA A 1094 4.27 33.10 35.42
C ALA A 1094 3.97 33.25 33.92
N ASP A 1095 4.99 33.48 33.10
CA ASP A 1095 4.89 33.68 31.66
C ASP A 1095 6.10 33.10 30.90
N MET A 1096 5.98 33.01 29.57
CA MET A 1096 7.01 32.42 28.69
C MET A 1096 8.32 33.22 28.68
N ASP A 1097 8.29 34.54 28.89
CA ASP A 1097 9.51 35.33 28.89
C ASP A 1097 10.31 35.14 30.17
N ALA A 1098 9.64 35.04 31.32
CA ALA A 1098 10.25 34.61 32.57
C ALA A 1098 10.84 33.19 32.44
N ALA A 1099 10.11 32.27 31.80
CA ALA A 1099 10.59 30.91 31.55
C ALA A 1099 11.86 30.89 30.68
N ARG A 1100 11.93 31.69 29.61
CA ARG A 1100 13.13 31.82 28.76
C ARG A 1100 14.33 32.37 29.55
N THR A 1101 14.11 33.39 30.36
CA THR A 1101 15.17 33.99 31.18
C THR A 1101 15.69 32.99 32.22
N ALA A 1102 14.80 32.24 32.87
CA ALA A 1102 15.16 31.22 33.85
C ALA A 1102 15.92 30.03 33.21
N PHE A 1103 15.55 29.62 32.01
CA PHE A 1103 16.26 28.57 31.26
C PHE A 1103 17.68 29.01 30.87
N MET A 1104 17.85 30.29 30.51
CA MET A 1104 19.12 30.90 30.10
C MET A 1104 20.00 31.37 31.26
N ASP A 1105 19.66 31.02 32.51
CA ASP A 1105 20.47 31.41 33.67
C ASP A 1105 21.76 30.58 33.73
N PRO A 1106 22.97 31.20 33.61
CA PRO A 1106 24.23 30.48 33.74
C PRO A 1106 24.58 30.14 35.20
N ALA A 1107 24.02 30.85 36.18
CA ALA A 1107 24.30 30.63 37.60
C ALA A 1107 23.43 29.52 38.20
N ASN A 1108 22.24 29.30 37.65
CA ASN A 1108 21.31 28.26 38.08
C ASN A 1108 20.89 27.34 36.91
N PRO A 1109 21.61 26.23 36.67
CA PRO A 1109 21.27 25.32 35.59
C PRO A 1109 20.06 24.42 35.89
N ASP A 1110 19.52 24.40 37.11
CA ASP A 1110 18.51 23.41 37.51
C ASP A 1110 17.23 23.50 36.67
N ILE A 1111 16.75 24.70 36.37
CA ILE A 1111 15.55 24.91 35.56
C ILE A 1111 15.77 24.42 34.12
N ARG A 1112 16.97 24.68 33.57
CA ARG A 1112 17.37 24.19 32.25
C ARG A 1112 17.43 22.67 32.22
N VAL A 1113 18.13 22.06 33.18
CA VAL A 1113 18.24 20.60 33.33
C VAL A 1113 16.85 19.97 33.44
N ASP A 1114 15.98 20.50 34.30
CA ASP A 1114 14.64 19.97 34.50
C ASP A 1114 13.80 20.10 33.23
N THR A 1115 13.87 21.24 32.53
CA THR A 1115 13.18 21.45 31.25
C THR A 1115 13.66 20.46 30.19
N MET A 1116 14.98 20.28 30.07
CA MET A 1116 15.61 19.34 29.14
C MET A 1116 15.19 17.89 29.41
N LEU A 1117 15.15 17.46 30.68
CA LEU A 1117 14.77 16.11 31.07
C LEU A 1117 13.27 15.81 30.88
N HIS A 1118 12.43 16.85 30.78
CA HIS A 1118 11.00 16.72 30.43
C HIS A 1118 10.73 16.83 28.92
N ASN A 1119 11.76 17.02 28.08
CA ASN A 1119 11.64 16.97 26.63
C ASN A 1119 11.90 15.55 26.10
N ALA A 1120 10.95 14.98 25.35
CA ALA A 1120 10.98 13.58 24.92
C ALA A 1120 12.23 13.26 24.06
N ASP A 1121 12.51 14.11 23.06
CA ASP A 1121 13.63 13.91 22.14
C ASP A 1121 14.99 14.10 22.83
N THR A 1122 15.07 15.00 23.81
CA THR A 1122 16.27 15.15 24.65
C THR A 1122 16.52 13.90 25.48
N LEU A 1123 15.47 13.32 26.08
CA LEU A 1123 15.60 12.10 26.87
C LEU A 1123 15.99 10.89 26.01
N ALA A 1124 15.43 10.77 24.80
CA ALA A 1124 15.81 9.74 23.84
C ALA A 1124 17.28 9.88 23.40
N HIS A 1125 17.74 11.11 23.11
CA HIS A 1125 19.14 11.38 22.79
C HIS A 1125 20.07 11.03 23.97
N LEU A 1126 19.67 11.39 25.19
CA LEU A 1126 20.41 11.12 26.41
C LEU A 1126 20.58 9.61 26.65
N ILE A 1127 19.50 8.83 26.61
CA ILE A 1127 19.54 7.37 26.79
C ILE A 1127 20.41 6.73 25.70
N GLY A 1128 20.26 7.15 24.44
CA GLY A 1128 21.08 6.67 23.33
C GLY A 1128 22.57 6.95 23.54
N GLN A 1129 22.95 8.20 23.87
CA GLN A 1129 24.35 8.60 24.03
C GLN A 1129 25.04 7.97 25.25
N ILE A 1130 24.35 7.87 26.38
CA ILE A 1130 24.91 7.19 27.56
C ILE A 1130 25.05 5.70 27.24
N GLY A 1131 24.02 5.10 26.64
CA GLY A 1131 23.91 3.66 26.42
C GLY A 1131 24.61 3.09 25.20
N ARG A 1132 25.15 3.92 24.30
CA ARG A 1132 25.73 3.47 23.03
C ARG A 1132 26.86 2.45 23.17
N VAL A 1133 27.65 2.55 24.25
CA VAL A 1133 28.76 1.66 24.59
C VAL A 1133 28.81 1.54 26.11
N LEU A 1134 29.10 0.34 26.63
CA LEU A 1134 29.32 0.13 28.06
C LEU A 1134 30.72 0.64 28.45
N ASP A 1135 30.80 1.56 29.40
CA ASP A 1135 32.07 2.13 29.86
C ASP A 1135 32.85 1.09 30.71
N PRO A 1136 34.19 1.12 30.67
CA PRO A 1136 35.02 0.14 31.38
C PRO A 1136 34.87 0.28 32.90
N VAL A 1137 34.75 -0.84 33.61
CA VAL A 1137 34.67 -0.85 35.07
C VAL A 1137 35.99 -0.33 35.64
N PRO A 1138 35.99 0.72 36.48
CA PRO A 1138 37.21 1.22 37.09
C PRO A 1138 37.86 0.14 37.97
N PRO A 1139 39.21 0.05 38.00
CA PRO A 1139 39.90 -0.90 38.85
C PRO A 1139 39.47 -0.68 40.32
N PRO A 1140 39.36 -1.76 41.13
CA PRO A 1140 39.01 -1.61 42.54
C PRO A 1140 40.03 -0.69 43.21
N THR A 1141 39.56 0.40 43.80
CA THR A 1141 40.39 1.25 44.67
C THR A 1141 40.94 0.38 45.82
N PRO A 1142 42.26 0.42 46.07
CA PRO A 1142 42.92 -0.40 47.09
C PRO A 1142 42.44 -0.09 48.51
#